data_AF-A0A7K4JMF7-F1
#
_entry.id   AF-A0A7K4JMF7-F1
#
_cell.length_a   1.000
_cell.length_b   1.000
_cell.length_c   1.000
_cell.angle_alpha   90.00
_cell.angle_beta   90.00
_cell.angle_gamma   90.00
#
_symmetry.space_group_name_H-M   'P 1'
#
loop_
_entity.id
_entity.type
_entity.pdbx_description
1 polymer ?
#
loop_
_entity_poly.entity_id
_entity_poly.type
_entity_poly.pdbx_seq_one_letter_code
_entity_poly.pdbx_strand_id
1 'polypeptide(L)'
;VFLIYNTGLQGCLETKDSLVRLSKGCNASVPAQQWKWVSRNRLFNVGAMQCLGVSWHGGNATAGMHPLATYECDRESVNMRWSCRGLGEQLSQHLNARPGNSSLDRGDQARGSQWRTYGTEEDLCSVPYSEIYTIQGNSHGKPCTIPFKYDNQWFHECTSTGREDGHLWCATTQDYGKDERWGFCPIKSNDCETFWDKDHLTNSCYQFNFQSTLSWREAWNSCEQQGANLLSITEIHEQTYINGLLSGYSSTLWIGLNDLDINGGWQWSDNSPLKYLNWESDQPDNPSEENCGVIRTESSGGWQNRDCGIALPYVCKKKPNATADPFLTDSWSEVKVDCEPSWQPFQSNCYRLVGEKKSWQEAKKTCLRSGGDLVSIHTLSELEFVTKQVKQDVEELWIGLNDLKLQMNFEWSDGTPVRFTYWHPFEPNNFRDSLEDCVTIWGPEGRWNDSPCNQTLPSICKKPGRVSQEKEEDDHGCRKGWKWHSPSCFWLGEDRVPYSDARKTCSDYGSTLVTITNRFEQAYVSSLIYGWDGEYFWTALQDINETGAFRWLSGDEVTYTHWNRDQPGYNKGGCVALATGSSMGLWEVKNCSTFKAKYICRQNLGTPVNPELPSPYPTPSLTAPCPPGWSSDSKLRHCYKVFNFEKLQEKKTWIAAQEFCRELGAQLLSLGSYEEEHFVANTLNKIFGESEPEVHEQHWFWIGLNRRDPTGDRSWRWSDGMGFFYRNFDRSNYDDDDIRTCVVLDLASLQWMPMQCEAQLDWICKLPKG
;
A
#
# COMPACT_ATOMS: atom_id res chain seq x y z
N VAL A 1 -1.75 20.53 -11.33
CA VAL A 1 -2.56 21.69 -11.78
C VAL A 1 -3.73 21.15 -12.59
N PHE A 2 -4.94 21.68 -12.39
CA PHE A 2 -6.16 21.22 -13.06
C PHE A 2 -7.11 22.40 -13.32
N LEU A 3 -8.13 22.16 -14.14
CA LEU A 3 -9.21 23.11 -14.41
C LEU A 3 -10.48 22.64 -13.69
N ILE A 4 -11.21 23.58 -13.10
CA ILE A 4 -12.48 23.32 -12.40
C ILE A 4 -13.62 23.61 -13.35
N TYR A 5 -14.37 22.58 -13.74
CA TYR A 5 -15.42 22.68 -14.75
C TYR A 5 -16.81 22.45 -14.15
N ASN A 6 -17.77 23.26 -14.56
CA ASN A 6 -19.18 23.06 -14.25
C ASN A 6 -19.91 22.50 -15.48
N THR A 7 -20.52 21.31 -15.32
CA THR A 7 -21.24 20.61 -16.39
C THR A 7 -22.55 21.28 -16.77
N GLY A 8 -23.29 21.82 -15.79
CA GLY A 8 -24.59 22.45 -16.01
C GLY A 8 -24.50 23.77 -16.79
N LEU A 9 -23.50 24.59 -16.48
CA LEU A 9 -23.26 25.89 -17.11
C LEU A 9 -22.26 25.84 -18.27
N GLN A 10 -21.62 24.68 -18.49
CA GLN A 10 -20.62 24.44 -19.53
C GLN A 10 -19.51 25.50 -19.53
N GLY A 11 -18.82 25.64 -18.41
CA GLY A 11 -17.74 26.61 -18.27
C GLY A 11 -16.71 26.24 -17.22
N CYS A 12 -15.53 26.85 -17.33
CA CYS A 12 -14.42 26.65 -16.39
C CYS A 12 -14.28 27.85 -15.44
N LEU A 13 -13.94 27.55 -14.20
CA LEU A 13 -13.68 28.55 -13.17
C LEU A 13 -12.43 29.35 -13.53
N GLU A 14 -12.57 30.67 -13.57
CA GLU A 14 -11.53 31.61 -13.99
C GLU A 14 -11.46 32.78 -13.01
N THR A 15 -10.26 33.33 -12.85
CA THR A 15 -10.02 34.57 -12.12
C THR A 15 -9.83 35.75 -13.09
N LYS A 16 -10.43 36.90 -12.78
CA LYS A 16 -10.18 38.15 -13.49
C LYS A 16 -10.23 39.30 -12.49
N ASP A 17 -9.15 40.06 -12.36
CA ASP A 17 -9.03 41.17 -11.39
C ASP A 17 -9.40 40.72 -9.95
N SER A 18 -8.88 39.56 -9.54
CA SER A 18 -9.20 38.84 -8.29
C SER A 18 -10.66 38.37 -8.11
N LEU A 19 -11.56 38.70 -9.04
CA LEU A 19 -12.92 38.19 -9.05
C LEU A 19 -12.98 36.81 -9.68
N VAL A 20 -13.75 35.92 -9.07
CA VAL A 20 -13.95 34.54 -9.53
C VAL A 20 -15.22 34.48 -10.38
N ARG A 21 -15.15 33.85 -11.56
CA ARG A 21 -16.26 33.72 -12.50
C ARG A 21 -16.18 32.43 -13.30
N LEU A 22 -17.26 32.11 -14.02
CA LEU A 22 -17.28 31.02 -15.00
C LEU A 22 -17.02 31.55 -16.42
N SER A 23 -15.96 31.06 -17.05
CA SER A 23 -15.64 31.31 -18.46
C SER A 23 -16.27 30.25 -19.35
N LYS A 24 -16.85 30.66 -20.48
CA LYS A 24 -17.48 29.74 -21.46
C LYS A 24 -16.46 28.88 -22.22
N GLY A 25 -15.20 29.31 -22.28
CA GLY A 25 -14.12 28.57 -22.92
C GLY A 25 -13.19 27.99 -21.86
N CYS A 26 -13.00 26.68 -21.88
CA CYS A 26 -12.03 25.98 -21.06
C CYS A 26 -10.72 25.82 -21.84
N ASN A 27 -9.62 26.35 -21.31
CA ASN A 27 -8.31 26.21 -21.94
C ASN A 27 -7.23 25.99 -20.88
N ALA A 28 -6.65 24.79 -20.88
CA ALA A 28 -5.62 24.41 -19.93
C ALA A 28 -4.34 25.24 -20.03
N SER A 29 -4.10 25.95 -21.13
CA SER A 29 -2.94 26.85 -21.31
C SER A 29 -3.16 28.24 -20.71
N VAL A 30 -4.36 28.57 -20.22
CA VAL A 30 -4.67 29.89 -19.63
C VAL A 30 -4.42 29.86 -18.12
N PRO A 31 -3.40 30.57 -17.58
CA PRO A 31 -3.07 30.50 -16.15
C PRO A 31 -4.21 30.93 -15.23
N ALA A 32 -5.04 31.87 -15.66
CA ALA A 32 -6.21 32.33 -14.89
C ALA A 32 -7.26 31.23 -14.65
N GLN A 33 -7.26 30.15 -15.44
CA GLN A 33 -8.14 28.98 -15.28
C GLN A 33 -7.44 27.81 -14.59
N GLN A 34 -6.14 27.90 -14.35
CA GLN A 34 -5.35 26.86 -13.72
C GLN A 34 -5.44 26.97 -12.20
N TRP A 35 -5.92 25.90 -11.59
CA TRP A 35 -6.06 25.75 -10.14
C TRP A 35 -5.18 24.61 -9.63
N LYS A 36 -4.79 24.70 -8.36
CA LYS A 36 -3.97 23.68 -7.69
C LYS A 36 -4.34 23.63 -6.21
N TRP A 37 -4.48 22.42 -5.67
CA TRP A 37 -4.51 22.20 -4.23
C TRP A 37 -3.11 22.44 -3.67
N VAL A 38 -3.04 23.21 -2.60
CA VAL A 38 -1.79 23.59 -1.93
C VAL A 38 -1.95 23.40 -0.43
N SER A 39 -0.86 23.53 0.34
CA SER A 39 -0.85 23.17 1.75
C SER A 39 -1.98 23.83 2.56
N ARG A 40 -2.43 23.12 3.60
CA ARG A 40 -3.51 23.52 4.51
C ARG A 40 -4.89 23.58 3.84
N ASN A 41 -5.18 22.63 2.94
CA ASN A 41 -6.45 22.55 2.20
C ASN A 41 -6.83 23.87 1.48
N ARG A 42 -5.87 24.55 0.87
CA ARG A 42 -6.13 25.80 0.13
C ARG A 42 -6.20 25.53 -1.36
N LEU A 43 -6.97 26.35 -2.07
CA LEU A 43 -7.07 26.31 -3.52
C LEU A 43 -6.39 27.54 -4.12
N PHE A 44 -5.28 27.32 -4.83
CA PHE A 44 -4.46 28.36 -5.42
C PHE A 44 -4.76 28.53 -6.91
N ASN A 45 -4.87 29.78 -7.36
CA ASN A 45 -4.96 30.11 -8.78
C ASN A 45 -3.59 30.50 -9.33
N VAL A 46 -3.13 29.80 -10.36
CA VAL A 46 -1.79 30.00 -10.94
C VAL A 46 -1.67 31.36 -11.63
N GLY A 47 -2.72 31.83 -12.31
CA GLY A 47 -2.68 33.12 -13.01
C GLY A 47 -2.72 34.33 -12.09
N ALA A 48 -3.58 34.31 -11.07
CA ALA A 48 -3.73 35.40 -10.11
C ALA A 48 -2.66 35.39 -9.01
N MET A 49 -1.95 34.27 -8.82
CA MET A 49 -0.98 34.05 -7.73
C MET A 49 -1.59 34.26 -6.34
N GLN A 50 -2.85 33.84 -6.18
CA GLN A 50 -3.69 34.09 -5.01
C GLN A 50 -4.52 32.86 -4.66
N CYS A 51 -4.98 32.79 -3.41
CA CYS A 51 -5.81 31.71 -2.90
C CYS A 51 -7.29 32.07 -2.98
N LEU A 52 -8.14 31.10 -3.35
CA LEU A 52 -9.58 31.24 -3.27
C LEU A 52 -9.99 31.42 -1.80
N GLY A 53 -10.86 32.38 -1.51
CA GLY A 53 -11.33 32.62 -0.15
C GLY A 53 -12.71 33.26 -0.08
N VAL A 54 -13.35 33.08 1.06
CA VAL A 54 -14.64 33.67 1.43
C VAL A 54 -14.44 34.64 2.59
N SER A 55 -14.90 35.89 2.41
CA SER A 55 -14.85 36.90 3.47
C SER A 55 -16.17 36.95 4.25
N TRP A 56 -16.11 37.02 5.58
CA TRP A 56 -17.31 37.18 6.42
C TRP A 56 -17.79 38.64 6.44
N HIS A 57 -19.08 38.84 6.17
CA HIS A 57 -19.73 40.14 6.30
C HIS A 57 -20.00 40.47 7.78
N GLY A 58 -18.99 41.01 8.46
CA GLY A 58 -19.11 41.55 9.82
C GLY A 58 -18.95 43.08 9.86
N GLY A 59 -20.06 43.81 9.83
CA GLY A 59 -20.23 45.13 10.49
C GLY A 59 -19.49 46.38 9.97
N ASN A 60 -18.34 46.29 9.29
CA ASN A 60 -17.65 47.45 8.70
C ASN A 60 -16.91 47.00 7.44
N ALA A 61 -17.59 47.06 6.30
CA ALA A 61 -16.99 46.71 5.02
C ALA A 61 -15.79 47.64 4.73
N THR A 62 -14.58 47.10 4.79
CA THR A 62 -13.45 47.71 4.10
C THR A 62 -13.76 47.70 2.60
N ALA A 63 -13.66 48.86 1.95
CA ALA A 63 -13.96 48.98 0.53
C ALA A 63 -13.08 48.01 -0.29
N GLY A 64 -13.70 47.06 -1.01
CA GLY A 64 -13.02 46.13 -1.91
C GLY A 64 -13.01 44.64 -1.53
N MET A 65 -13.67 44.20 -0.45
CA MET A 65 -13.81 42.76 -0.16
C MET A 65 -15.07 42.17 -0.82
N HIS A 66 -14.91 41.08 -1.56
CA HIS A 66 -15.98 40.37 -2.26
C HIS A 66 -16.32 39.04 -1.56
N PRO A 67 -17.60 38.61 -1.54
CA PRO A 67 -18.01 37.38 -0.85
C PRO A 67 -17.18 36.14 -1.26
N LEU A 68 -16.91 35.98 -2.56
CA LEU A 68 -16.02 34.96 -3.11
C LEU A 68 -15.06 35.63 -4.10
N ALA A 69 -13.76 35.52 -3.83
CA ALA A 69 -12.70 36.09 -4.65
C ALA A 69 -11.39 35.35 -4.40
N THR A 70 -10.34 35.73 -5.13
CA THR A 70 -8.97 35.35 -4.77
C THR A 70 -8.32 36.44 -3.92
N TYR A 71 -7.58 36.02 -2.91
CA TYR A 71 -6.92 36.86 -1.93
C TYR A 71 -5.47 36.43 -1.74
N GLU A 72 -4.64 37.31 -1.18
CA GLU A 72 -3.31 36.91 -0.71
C GLU A 72 -3.42 35.79 0.32
N CYS A 73 -2.65 34.73 0.14
CA CYS A 73 -2.86 33.45 0.83
C CYS A 73 -2.62 33.46 2.35
N ASP A 74 -2.06 34.55 2.89
CA ASP A 74 -1.77 34.82 4.30
C ASP A 74 -2.80 35.72 4.99
N ARG A 75 -3.87 36.11 4.29
CA ARG A 75 -4.87 37.03 4.85
C ARG A 75 -5.77 36.34 5.88
N GLU A 76 -5.47 36.55 7.16
CA GLU A 76 -6.20 35.97 8.30
C GLU A 76 -7.69 36.32 8.36
N SER A 77 -8.09 37.47 7.81
CA SER A 77 -9.49 37.93 7.81
C SER A 77 -10.38 37.20 6.80
N VAL A 78 -9.85 36.22 6.07
CA VAL A 78 -10.55 35.50 4.99
C VAL A 78 -10.43 34.01 5.26
N ASN A 79 -11.54 33.29 5.15
CA ASN A 79 -11.50 31.84 5.22
C ASN A 79 -11.06 31.28 3.86
N MET A 80 -9.94 30.55 3.84
CA MET A 80 -9.34 30.00 2.61
C MET A 80 -9.21 28.48 2.64
N ARG A 81 -9.75 27.82 3.68
CA ARG A 81 -9.73 26.36 3.78
C ARG A 81 -10.94 25.79 3.06
N TRP A 82 -10.68 24.86 2.15
CA TRP A 82 -11.69 24.24 1.32
C TRP A 82 -11.62 22.73 1.48
N SER A 83 -12.77 22.10 1.70
CA SER A 83 -12.91 20.67 1.49
C SER A 83 -13.33 20.44 0.04
N CYS A 84 -12.70 19.50 -0.67
CA CYS A 84 -13.04 19.21 -2.06
C CYS A 84 -14.50 18.74 -2.22
N ARG A 85 -15.10 18.11 -1.18
CA ARG A 85 -16.53 17.70 -1.14
C ARG A 85 -17.47 18.91 -1.09
N GLY A 86 -17.13 19.91 -0.26
CA GLY A 86 -17.93 21.12 -0.07
C GLY A 86 -17.69 22.20 -1.14
N LEU A 87 -16.54 22.13 -1.83
CA LEU A 87 -16.11 23.16 -2.78
C LEU A 87 -17.15 23.39 -3.88
N GLY A 88 -17.65 22.32 -4.52
CA GLY A 88 -18.65 22.45 -5.59
C GLY A 88 -19.96 23.10 -5.11
N GLU A 89 -20.43 22.74 -3.92
CA GLU A 89 -21.63 23.34 -3.34
C GLU A 89 -21.43 24.82 -3.02
N GLN A 90 -20.34 25.16 -2.34
CA GLN A 90 -20.01 26.53 -1.98
C GLN A 90 -19.79 27.42 -3.21
N LEU A 91 -19.12 26.89 -4.26
CA LEU A 91 -18.99 27.59 -5.54
C LEU A 91 -20.35 27.84 -6.18
N SER A 92 -21.25 26.86 -6.19
CA SER A 92 -22.62 27.00 -6.71
C SER A 92 -23.43 28.05 -5.92
N GLN A 93 -23.31 28.08 -4.59
CA GLN A 93 -23.98 29.07 -3.73
C GLN A 93 -23.50 30.50 -4.04
N HIS A 94 -22.20 30.70 -4.23
CA HIS A 94 -21.63 32.04 -4.45
C HIS A 94 -21.72 32.53 -5.90
N LEU A 95 -21.69 31.64 -6.89
CA LEU A 95 -21.68 32.01 -8.32
C LEU A 95 -23.08 32.08 -8.96
N ASN A 96 -24.16 31.93 -8.18
CA ASN A 96 -25.56 31.99 -8.64
C ASN A 96 -25.84 31.07 -9.85
N ALA A 97 -25.31 29.85 -9.84
CA ALA A 97 -25.55 28.86 -10.89
C ALA A 97 -27.01 28.34 -10.85
N ARG A 98 -27.94 29.01 -11.53
CA ARG A 98 -29.32 28.51 -11.69
C ARG A 98 -29.35 27.35 -12.71
N PRO A 99 -29.90 26.18 -12.38
CA PRO A 99 -30.29 25.21 -13.41
C PRO A 99 -31.57 25.67 -14.10
N GLY A 100 -31.69 25.36 -15.38
CA GLY A 100 -32.99 25.38 -16.06
C GLY A 100 -33.98 24.48 -15.32
N ASN A 101 -35.22 24.96 -15.17
CA ASN A 101 -36.35 24.36 -14.45
C ASN A 101 -36.31 22.82 -14.29
N SER A 102 -36.09 22.36 -13.06
CA SER A 102 -36.68 21.12 -12.55
C SER A 102 -36.96 21.26 -11.05
N SER A 103 -38.13 20.77 -10.66
CA SER A 103 -38.83 20.88 -9.38
C SER A 103 -37.98 20.75 -8.10
N LEU A 104 -38.31 21.61 -7.14
CA LEU A 104 -37.83 21.62 -5.75
C LEU A 104 -38.28 20.35 -5.00
N ASP A 105 -37.32 19.51 -4.60
CA ASP A 105 -37.20 18.95 -3.22
C ASP A 105 -36.02 17.95 -3.02
N ARG A 106 -34.98 17.96 -3.87
CA ARG A 106 -33.72 17.20 -3.69
C ARG A 106 -32.47 18.03 -4.04
N GLY A 107 -32.47 19.30 -3.63
CA GLY A 107 -31.75 20.38 -4.31
C GLY A 107 -30.25 20.57 -4.05
N ASP A 108 -29.71 20.16 -2.90
CA ASP A 108 -28.34 20.60 -2.51
C ASP A 108 -27.23 19.62 -2.89
N GLN A 109 -27.42 18.29 -2.76
CA GLN A 109 -26.46 17.30 -3.28
C GLN A 109 -26.32 17.31 -4.81
N ALA A 110 -27.39 17.68 -5.53
CA ALA A 110 -27.40 17.75 -6.99
C ALA A 110 -26.69 19.00 -7.56
N ARG A 111 -26.41 20.02 -6.72
CA ARG A 111 -25.71 21.26 -7.13
C ARG A 111 -24.20 21.14 -7.05
N GLY A 112 -23.68 20.37 -6.10
CA GLY A 112 -22.25 20.10 -5.95
C GLY A 112 -21.72 19.13 -7.01
N SER A 113 -22.52 18.13 -7.40
CA SER A 113 -22.16 17.09 -8.39
C SER A 113 -21.98 17.60 -9.82
N GLN A 114 -22.28 18.88 -10.09
CA GLN A 114 -22.05 19.50 -11.39
C GLN A 114 -20.59 19.94 -11.60
N TRP A 115 -19.79 19.95 -10.53
CA TRP A 115 -18.39 20.37 -10.58
C TRP A 115 -17.45 19.17 -10.68
N ARG A 116 -16.53 19.22 -11.64
CA ARG A 116 -15.56 18.14 -11.92
C ARG A 116 -14.26 18.70 -12.47
N THR A 117 -13.23 17.87 -12.55
CA THR A 117 -11.99 18.25 -13.24
C THR A 117 -12.24 18.27 -14.75
N TYR A 118 -11.80 19.33 -15.44
CA TYR A 118 -12.05 19.47 -16.87
C TYR A 118 -11.37 18.36 -17.68
N GLY A 119 -12.10 17.77 -18.61
CA GLY A 119 -11.60 16.68 -19.46
C GLY A 119 -11.70 15.29 -18.83
N THR A 120 -12.24 15.18 -17.60
CA THR A 120 -12.46 13.90 -16.92
C THR A 120 -13.91 13.80 -16.43
N GLU A 121 -14.28 12.61 -15.93
CA GLU A 121 -15.52 12.37 -15.18
C GLU A 121 -15.29 12.39 -13.66
N GLU A 122 -14.10 12.81 -13.22
CA GLU A 122 -13.67 12.75 -11.83
C GLU A 122 -14.05 14.04 -11.07
N ASP A 123 -14.42 13.90 -9.80
CA ASP A 123 -14.75 15.05 -8.95
C ASP A 123 -13.49 15.87 -8.58
N LEU A 124 -13.67 16.94 -7.82
CA LEU A 124 -12.57 17.82 -7.42
C LEU A 124 -11.63 17.22 -6.35
N CYS A 125 -11.99 16.06 -5.78
CA CYS A 125 -11.19 15.32 -4.81
C CYS A 125 -10.20 14.35 -5.48
N SER A 126 -10.38 14.07 -6.77
CA SER A 126 -9.51 13.16 -7.56
C SER A 126 -8.06 13.62 -7.70
N VAL A 127 -7.76 14.88 -7.42
CA VAL A 127 -6.40 15.44 -7.52
C VAL A 127 -5.88 15.72 -6.10
N PRO A 128 -5.26 14.74 -5.43
CA PRO A 128 -4.73 14.94 -4.09
C PRO A 128 -3.54 15.89 -4.09
N TYR A 129 -3.32 16.53 -2.95
CA TYR A 129 -2.08 17.24 -2.66
C TYR A 129 -1.15 16.29 -1.88
N SER A 130 0.08 16.13 -2.35
CA SER A 130 1.14 15.44 -1.63
C SER A 130 2.17 16.44 -1.14
N GLU A 131 2.54 16.32 0.13
CA GLU A 131 3.58 17.14 0.73
C GLU A 131 4.94 16.88 0.07
N ILE A 132 5.77 17.92 -0.01
CA ILE A 132 7.13 17.84 -0.55
C ILE A 132 8.09 17.95 0.64
N TYR A 133 8.73 16.85 1.03
CA TYR A 133 9.68 16.84 2.16
C TYR A 133 11.00 17.46 1.74
N THR A 134 11.48 18.45 2.50
CA THR A 134 12.74 19.10 2.15
C THR A 134 13.95 18.23 2.49
N ILE A 135 15.05 18.44 1.78
CA ILE A 135 16.36 17.86 2.10
C ILE A 135 17.36 18.98 2.43
N GLN A 136 18.27 18.71 3.36
CA GLN A 136 19.21 19.70 3.91
C GLN A 136 18.49 20.97 4.44
N GLY A 137 19.17 22.12 4.40
CA GLY A 137 18.61 23.41 4.82
C GLY A 137 18.53 23.56 6.34
N ASN A 138 17.68 24.47 6.81
CA ASN A 138 17.56 24.82 8.23
C ASN A 138 16.17 24.47 8.82
N SER A 139 15.43 23.61 8.11
CA SER A 139 14.06 23.25 8.45
C SER A 139 13.88 21.79 8.83
N HIS A 140 14.98 21.08 9.03
CA HIS A 140 15.00 19.70 9.56
C HIS A 140 14.13 18.72 8.77
N GLY A 141 14.08 18.88 7.44
CA GLY A 141 13.30 18.01 6.55
C GLY A 141 11.80 18.27 6.52
N LYS A 142 11.32 19.33 7.19
CA LYS A 142 9.89 19.71 7.17
C LYS A 142 9.37 19.89 5.75
N PRO A 143 8.08 19.58 5.50
CA PRO A 143 7.51 19.74 4.18
C PRO A 143 7.40 21.21 3.76
N CYS A 144 7.42 21.44 2.45
CA CYS A 144 7.23 22.76 1.85
C CYS A 144 5.86 23.36 2.22
N THR A 145 5.85 24.64 2.63
CA THR A 145 4.58 25.38 2.77
C THR A 145 4.22 26.03 1.45
N ILE A 146 3.44 25.34 0.61
CA ILE A 146 3.01 25.88 -0.68
C ILE A 146 1.63 26.57 -0.56
N PRO A 147 1.42 27.78 -1.13
CA PRO A 147 2.45 28.69 -1.60
C PRO A 147 3.16 29.38 -0.43
N PHE A 148 4.39 29.83 -0.69
CA PHE A 148 5.17 30.67 0.22
C PHE A 148 5.54 31.99 -0.44
N LYS A 149 5.86 32.99 0.37
CA LYS A 149 6.29 34.32 -0.06
C LYS A 149 7.80 34.46 0.08
N TYR A 150 8.48 34.85 -1.00
CA TYR A 150 9.91 35.16 -1.05
C TYR A 150 10.10 36.44 -1.88
N ASP A 151 10.86 37.40 -1.36
CA ASP A 151 11.08 38.71 -2.00
C ASP A 151 9.79 39.40 -2.49
N ASN A 152 8.76 39.39 -1.62
CA ASN A 152 7.40 39.88 -1.91
C ASN A 152 6.67 39.21 -3.09
N GLN A 153 7.17 38.09 -3.60
CA GLN A 153 6.53 37.29 -4.64
C GLN A 153 6.04 35.96 -4.06
N TRP A 154 4.87 35.53 -4.51
CA TRP A 154 4.34 34.22 -4.15
C TRP A 154 4.94 33.13 -5.05
N PHE A 155 5.27 31.99 -4.47
CA PHE A 155 5.75 30.81 -5.17
C PHE A 155 4.84 29.63 -4.85
N HIS A 156 4.36 28.93 -5.88
CA HIS A 156 3.43 27.80 -5.75
C HIS A 156 4.08 26.44 -6.02
N GLU A 157 5.39 26.45 -6.27
CA GLU A 157 6.26 25.31 -6.54
C GLU A 157 7.66 25.62 -6.01
N CYS A 158 8.51 24.59 -5.97
CA CYS A 158 9.92 24.75 -5.70
C CYS A 158 10.55 25.68 -6.74
N THR A 159 11.49 26.51 -6.30
CA THR A 159 12.09 27.54 -7.14
C THR A 159 13.61 27.55 -6.99
N SER A 160 14.33 27.98 -8.02
CA SER A 160 15.77 28.29 -7.93
C SER A 160 16.03 29.78 -7.73
N THR A 161 14.99 30.63 -7.68
CA THR A 161 15.11 32.07 -7.48
C THR A 161 15.92 32.39 -6.22
N GLY A 162 16.85 33.33 -6.33
CA GLY A 162 17.73 33.72 -5.23
C GLY A 162 18.97 32.83 -5.07
N ARG A 163 19.19 31.86 -5.97
CA ARG A 163 20.37 30.98 -5.94
C ARG A 163 21.11 30.97 -7.28
N GLU A 164 22.44 30.93 -7.22
CA GLU A 164 23.31 30.85 -8.40
C GLU A 164 23.57 29.41 -8.84
N ASP A 165 23.40 28.45 -7.93
CA ASP A 165 23.64 27.01 -8.16
C ASP A 165 22.48 26.31 -8.89
N GLY A 166 21.35 27.00 -9.09
CA GLY A 166 20.18 26.47 -9.78
C GLY A 166 19.38 25.43 -9.00
N HIS A 167 19.77 25.09 -7.76
CA HIS A 167 19.06 24.10 -6.96
C HIS A 167 17.67 24.59 -6.57
N LEU A 168 16.68 23.72 -6.73
CA LEU A 168 15.30 24.01 -6.35
C LEU A 168 15.15 23.95 -4.83
N TRP A 169 14.55 24.98 -4.25
CA TRP A 169 14.25 25.08 -2.83
C TRP A 169 12.82 25.55 -2.61
N CYS A 170 12.32 25.35 -1.39
CA CYS A 170 11.05 25.90 -0.94
C CYS A 170 11.17 26.41 0.49
N ALA A 171 10.29 27.33 0.88
CA ALA A 171 10.13 27.66 2.28
C ALA A 171 9.26 26.61 2.98
N THR A 172 9.58 26.33 4.25
CA THR A 172 8.77 25.45 5.11
C THR A 172 7.85 26.25 6.04
N THR A 173 7.78 27.56 5.83
CA THR A 173 6.80 28.46 6.42
C THR A 173 6.21 29.35 5.33
N GLN A 174 5.13 30.05 5.65
CA GLN A 174 4.39 30.80 4.66
C GLN A 174 5.10 32.08 4.20
N ASP A 175 5.79 32.78 5.11
CA ASP A 175 6.50 34.02 4.81
C ASP A 175 8.00 33.81 5.10
N TYR A 176 8.75 33.44 4.05
CA TYR A 176 10.18 33.21 4.18
C TYR A 176 10.92 34.47 4.64
N GLY A 177 10.48 35.65 4.22
CA GLY A 177 11.13 36.91 4.58
C GLY A 177 11.08 37.22 6.09
N LYS A 178 10.19 36.57 6.84
CA LYS A 178 10.10 36.67 8.30
C LYS A 178 10.81 35.55 9.02
N ASP A 179 10.58 34.31 8.58
CA ASP A 179 10.98 33.12 9.34
C ASP A 179 12.33 32.55 8.89
N GLU A 180 12.73 32.83 7.65
CA GLU A 180 13.95 32.34 6.98
C GLU A 180 14.11 30.81 7.05
N ARG A 181 12.98 30.08 7.09
CA ARG A 181 12.94 28.61 7.13
C ARG A 181 12.77 28.01 5.74
N TRP A 182 13.74 27.22 5.31
CA TRP A 182 13.79 26.59 4.01
C TRP A 182 14.47 25.21 4.01
N GLY A 183 14.34 24.51 2.90
CA GLY A 183 15.18 23.39 2.51
C GLY A 183 15.12 23.14 1.01
N PHE A 184 16.00 22.27 0.50
CA PHE A 184 15.98 21.92 -0.92
C PHE A 184 14.83 20.98 -1.23
N CYS A 185 14.27 21.11 -2.42
CA CYS A 185 13.25 20.19 -2.88
C CYS A 185 13.87 18.92 -3.44
N PRO A 186 13.29 17.75 -3.17
CA PRO A 186 13.71 16.48 -3.75
C PRO A 186 13.46 16.49 -5.26
N ILE A 187 14.44 16.03 -6.03
CA ILE A 187 14.35 15.93 -7.49
C ILE A 187 14.46 14.45 -7.87
N LYS A 188 13.51 13.97 -8.68
CA LYS A 188 13.62 12.66 -9.32
C LYS A 188 14.67 12.73 -10.42
N SER A 189 15.84 12.17 -10.14
CA SER A 189 16.91 11.99 -11.14
C SER A 189 17.37 10.53 -11.18
N ASN A 190 17.72 10.08 -12.38
CA ASN A 190 18.31 8.77 -12.64
C ASN A 190 19.84 8.76 -12.41
N ASP A 191 20.46 9.86 -12.00
CA ASP A 191 21.88 9.94 -11.65
C ASP A 191 22.10 10.07 -10.13
N CYS A 192 23.36 10.27 -9.72
CA CYS A 192 23.77 10.42 -8.33
C CYS A 192 24.63 11.68 -8.12
N GLU A 193 24.38 12.73 -8.91
CA GLU A 193 25.27 13.89 -8.91
C GLU A 193 24.96 14.87 -7.77
N THR A 194 23.70 15.01 -7.38
CA THR A 194 23.25 16.06 -6.46
C THR A 194 22.80 15.51 -5.10
N PHE A 195 23.60 15.73 -4.06
CA PHE A 195 23.36 15.23 -2.68
C PHE A 195 23.39 13.71 -2.51
N TRP A 196 24.08 12.98 -3.40
CA TRP A 196 24.24 11.53 -3.31
C TRP A 196 25.72 11.15 -3.27
N ASP A 197 26.06 10.21 -2.41
CA ASP A 197 27.33 9.51 -2.37
C ASP A 197 27.22 8.23 -3.20
N LYS A 198 28.12 8.05 -4.17
CA LYS A 198 28.09 6.91 -5.08
C LYS A 198 29.13 5.86 -4.68
N ASP A 199 28.68 4.64 -4.45
CA ASP A 199 29.58 3.48 -4.41
C ASP A 199 29.92 3.07 -5.85
N HIS A 200 31.16 3.30 -6.25
CA HIS A 200 31.64 2.94 -7.59
C HIS A 200 31.70 1.43 -7.84
N LEU A 201 31.71 0.59 -6.79
CA LEU A 201 31.72 -0.86 -6.94
C LEU A 201 30.34 -1.41 -7.30
N THR A 202 29.32 -1.02 -6.53
CA THR A 202 27.95 -1.52 -6.71
C THR A 202 27.11 -0.65 -7.64
N ASN A 203 27.60 0.55 -7.96
CA ASN A 203 26.88 1.61 -8.67
C ASN A 203 25.60 2.05 -7.91
N SER A 204 25.54 1.80 -6.60
CA SER A 204 24.48 2.25 -5.71
C SER A 204 24.77 3.67 -5.21
N CYS A 205 23.72 4.38 -4.85
CA CYS A 205 23.80 5.77 -4.43
C CYS A 205 23.04 5.99 -3.14
N TYR A 206 23.67 6.73 -2.23
CA TYR A 206 23.22 6.91 -0.86
C TYR A 206 23.09 8.38 -0.54
N GLN A 207 22.02 8.78 0.15
CA GLN A 207 21.83 10.16 0.61
C GLN A 207 21.60 10.15 2.12
N PHE A 208 22.52 10.77 2.85
CA PHE A 208 22.47 10.87 4.31
C PHE A 208 21.85 12.21 4.73
N ASN A 209 20.70 12.15 5.39
CA ASN A 209 19.92 13.33 5.78
C ASN A 209 20.09 13.66 7.28
N PHE A 210 21.33 13.82 7.75
CA PHE A 210 21.69 14.03 9.17
C PHE A 210 20.98 15.19 9.87
N GLN A 211 20.60 16.22 9.12
CA GLN A 211 19.95 17.42 9.68
C GLN A 211 18.43 17.28 9.81
N SER A 212 17.85 16.21 9.23
CA SER A 212 16.40 15.98 9.23
C SER A 212 15.92 15.30 10.50
N THR A 213 14.66 15.54 10.86
CA THR A 213 14.00 14.89 11.99
C THR A 213 12.59 14.49 11.56
N LEU A 214 12.47 13.30 10.97
CA LEU A 214 11.24 12.77 10.39
C LEU A 214 10.88 11.42 11.01
N SER A 215 9.60 11.12 11.11
CA SER A 215 9.13 9.74 11.39
C SER A 215 9.58 8.79 10.27
N TRP A 216 9.55 7.48 10.54
CA TRP A 216 9.97 6.49 9.54
C TRP A 216 9.15 6.60 8.24
N ARG A 217 7.84 6.83 8.35
CA ARG A 217 6.93 6.98 7.19
C ARG A 217 7.21 8.25 6.39
N GLU A 218 7.48 9.36 7.07
CA GLU A 218 7.87 10.62 6.41
C GLU A 218 9.21 10.50 5.70
N ALA A 219 10.19 9.85 6.33
CA ALA A 219 11.49 9.56 5.73
C ALA A 219 11.37 8.67 4.49
N TRP A 220 10.55 7.61 4.56
CA TRP A 220 10.23 6.76 3.41
C TRP A 220 9.60 7.55 2.26
N ASN A 221 8.61 8.39 2.55
CA ASN A 221 8.00 9.26 1.55
C ASN A 221 9.01 10.23 0.92
N SER A 222 9.95 10.78 1.70
CA SER A 222 11.02 11.65 1.19
C SER A 222 11.95 10.93 0.22
N CYS A 223 12.34 9.68 0.50
CA CYS A 223 13.15 8.89 -0.42
C CYS A 223 12.40 8.55 -1.71
N GLU A 224 11.14 8.13 -1.61
CA GLU A 224 10.28 7.81 -2.76
C GLU A 224 10.05 9.02 -3.69
N GLN A 225 9.98 10.23 -3.13
CA GLN A 225 9.91 11.48 -3.90
C GLN A 225 11.15 11.72 -4.77
N GLN A 226 12.27 11.05 -4.49
CA GLN A 226 13.52 11.13 -5.23
C GLN A 226 13.75 9.94 -6.18
N GLY A 227 12.78 9.03 -6.31
CA GLY A 227 12.96 7.77 -7.05
C GLY A 227 13.93 6.80 -6.37
N ALA A 228 14.01 6.92 -5.05
CA ALA A 228 14.82 6.09 -4.16
C ALA A 228 13.90 5.41 -3.14
N ASN A 229 14.46 4.59 -2.28
CA ASN A 229 13.77 4.06 -1.10
C ASN A 229 14.65 4.28 0.14
N LEU A 230 14.18 3.93 1.33
CA LEU A 230 15.04 3.91 2.52
C LEU A 230 16.17 2.88 2.34
N LEU A 231 17.28 3.08 3.05
CA LEU A 231 18.46 2.24 2.94
C LEU A 231 18.15 0.76 3.23
N SER A 232 18.39 -0.09 2.24
CA SER A 232 18.54 -1.54 2.42
C SER A 232 20.02 -1.91 2.48
N ILE A 233 20.39 -2.85 3.36
CA ILE A 233 21.75 -3.38 3.46
C ILE A 233 21.69 -4.88 3.22
N THR A 234 22.22 -5.31 2.07
CA THR A 234 22.07 -6.70 1.60
C THR A 234 23.38 -7.47 1.54
N GLU A 235 24.52 -6.78 1.70
CA GLU A 235 25.86 -7.33 1.54
C GLU A 235 26.81 -6.72 2.58
N ILE A 236 27.81 -7.49 3.00
CA ILE A 236 28.82 -7.05 3.98
C ILE A 236 29.66 -5.88 3.45
N HIS A 237 29.96 -5.86 2.15
CA HIS A 237 30.62 -4.72 1.51
C HIS A 237 29.80 -3.43 1.67
N GLU A 238 28.48 -3.52 1.47
CA GLU A 238 27.58 -2.38 1.62
C GLU A 238 27.57 -1.86 3.05
N GLN A 239 27.43 -2.74 4.06
CA GLN A 239 27.55 -2.35 5.47
C GLN A 239 28.89 -1.65 5.75
N THR A 240 30.00 -2.19 5.22
CA THR A 240 31.34 -1.61 5.42
C THR A 240 31.46 -0.22 4.78
N TYR A 241 30.92 -0.05 3.58
CA TYR A 241 30.89 1.24 2.87
C TYR A 241 30.07 2.28 3.64
N ILE A 242 28.86 1.90 4.09
CA ILE A 242 27.99 2.75 4.90
C ILE A 242 28.69 3.14 6.21
N ASN A 243 29.33 2.21 6.91
CA ASN A 243 30.10 2.48 8.13
C ASN A 243 31.21 3.52 7.91
N GLY A 244 31.87 3.46 6.74
CA GLY A 244 32.86 4.46 6.34
C GLY A 244 32.26 5.87 6.24
N LEU A 245 31.07 6.01 5.65
CA LEU A 245 30.36 7.29 5.52
C LEU A 245 29.77 7.80 6.84
N LEU A 246 29.42 6.89 7.75
CA LEU A 246 28.95 7.21 9.09
C LEU A 246 30.08 7.65 10.04
N SER A 247 31.35 7.43 9.67
CA SER A 247 32.49 7.80 10.51
C SER A 247 32.58 9.31 10.72
N GLY A 248 32.63 9.76 11.98
CA GLY A 248 32.71 11.17 12.35
C GLY A 248 31.39 11.81 12.80
N TYR A 249 30.27 11.09 12.74
CA TYR A 249 28.97 11.53 13.23
C TYR A 249 28.48 10.58 14.33
N SER A 250 28.05 11.10 15.49
CA SER A 250 27.23 10.32 16.44
C SER A 250 25.77 10.56 16.08
N SER A 251 25.10 9.53 15.56
CA SER A 251 23.70 9.62 15.15
C SER A 251 23.04 8.23 15.08
N THR A 252 21.71 8.26 15.16
CA THR A 252 20.82 7.12 14.92
C THR A 252 19.98 7.49 13.72
N LEU A 253 20.00 6.68 12.66
CA LEU A 253 19.32 6.99 11.40
C LEU A 253 18.31 5.92 11.01
N TRP A 254 17.16 6.32 10.50
CA TRP A 254 16.22 5.40 9.87
C TRP A 254 16.84 4.72 8.65
N ILE A 255 16.60 3.41 8.58
CA ILE A 255 16.85 2.54 7.43
C ILE A 255 15.53 1.88 7.00
N GLY A 256 15.52 1.16 5.88
CA GLY A 256 14.30 0.57 5.32
C GLY A 256 13.80 -0.69 6.03
N LEU A 257 14.51 -1.15 7.07
CA LEU A 257 14.17 -2.36 7.82
C LEU A 257 12.91 -2.12 8.66
N ASN A 258 11.91 -2.99 8.55
CA ASN A 258 10.64 -2.86 9.26
C ASN A 258 9.94 -4.23 9.39
N ASP A 259 9.02 -4.37 10.34
CA ASP A 259 8.09 -5.51 10.49
C ASP A 259 6.62 -5.03 10.50
N LEU A 260 6.32 -4.02 9.65
CA LEU A 260 4.99 -3.41 9.56
C LEU A 260 3.91 -4.33 8.96
N ASP A 261 4.30 -5.45 8.33
CA ASP A 261 3.39 -6.55 7.99
C ASP A 261 3.08 -7.36 9.26
N ILE A 262 1.91 -7.14 9.86
CA ILE A 262 1.48 -7.82 11.09
C ILE A 262 1.34 -9.35 10.97
N ASN A 263 1.45 -9.90 9.76
CA ASN A 263 1.42 -11.32 9.45
C ASN A 263 2.78 -11.83 8.94
N GLY A 264 3.80 -10.97 8.85
CA GLY A 264 5.13 -11.26 8.35
C GLY A 264 6.24 -10.81 9.31
N GLY A 265 7.47 -11.26 9.02
CA GLY A 265 8.67 -10.87 9.76
C GLY A 265 9.31 -9.59 9.26
N TRP A 266 10.57 -9.41 9.66
CA TRP A 266 11.41 -8.30 9.22
C TRP A 266 11.62 -8.32 7.70
N GLN A 267 11.53 -7.14 7.10
CA GLN A 267 11.64 -6.94 5.66
C GLN A 267 12.25 -5.57 5.33
N TRP A 268 12.79 -5.43 4.12
CA TRP A 268 13.23 -4.14 3.59
C TRP A 268 12.10 -3.45 2.83
N SER A 269 11.95 -2.14 3.02
CA SER A 269 10.93 -1.31 2.35
C SER A 269 11.09 -1.18 0.82
N ASP A 270 12.22 -1.62 0.27
CA ASP A 270 12.52 -1.65 -1.16
C ASP A 270 12.34 -3.05 -1.79
N ASN A 271 11.78 -4.01 -1.04
CA ASN A 271 11.63 -5.42 -1.41
C ASN A 271 12.96 -6.18 -1.62
N SER A 272 14.10 -5.63 -1.20
CA SER A 272 15.36 -6.38 -1.17
C SER A 272 15.26 -7.59 -0.21
N PRO A 273 15.94 -8.71 -0.50
CA PRO A 273 15.94 -9.85 0.40
C PRO A 273 16.67 -9.53 1.72
N LEU A 274 16.04 -9.83 2.86
CA LEU A 274 16.66 -9.74 4.18
C LEU A 274 17.51 -11.00 4.44
N LYS A 275 18.70 -11.01 3.86
CA LYS A 275 19.67 -12.14 3.93
C LYS A 275 20.92 -11.83 4.77
N TYR A 276 21.14 -10.56 5.08
CA TYR A 276 22.25 -10.09 5.89
C TYR A 276 21.68 -9.43 7.14
N LEU A 277 22.21 -9.77 8.31
CA LEU A 277 21.82 -9.19 9.59
C LEU A 277 23.00 -8.50 10.26
N ASN A 278 22.73 -7.42 10.98
CA ASN A 278 23.73 -6.73 11.80
C ASN A 278 23.08 -6.12 13.05
N TRP A 279 22.16 -6.87 13.67
CA TRP A 279 21.53 -6.47 14.93
C TRP A 279 22.57 -6.21 16.02
N GLU A 280 22.31 -5.22 16.88
CA GLU A 280 23.07 -5.02 18.11
C GLU A 280 22.78 -6.16 19.12
N SER A 281 23.62 -6.32 20.13
CA SER A 281 23.37 -7.29 21.21
C SER A 281 21.97 -7.10 21.80
N ASP A 282 21.26 -8.21 22.01
CA ASP A 282 19.90 -8.24 22.55
C ASP A 282 18.85 -7.52 21.67
N GLN A 283 19.13 -7.37 20.37
CA GLN A 283 18.22 -6.83 19.36
C GLN A 283 17.96 -7.86 18.24
N PRO A 284 16.80 -7.81 17.56
CA PRO A 284 15.67 -6.94 17.87
C PRO A 284 15.07 -7.31 19.23
N ASP A 285 14.73 -6.30 20.05
CA ASP A 285 13.94 -6.56 21.23
C ASP A 285 12.48 -6.79 20.82
N ASN A 286 11.68 -7.45 21.67
CA ASN A 286 10.28 -7.78 21.35
C ASN A 286 9.22 -6.80 21.94
N PRO A 287 9.40 -5.47 21.99
CA PRO A 287 8.29 -4.57 22.24
C PRO A 287 7.46 -4.44 20.96
N SER A 288 6.20 -4.82 21.04
CA SER A 288 5.28 -4.87 19.91
C SER A 288 5.02 -3.54 19.19
N GLU A 289 5.41 -2.42 19.79
CA GLU A 289 5.25 -1.08 19.21
C GLU A 289 6.51 -0.59 18.47
N GLU A 290 7.65 -1.27 18.57
CA GLU A 290 8.91 -0.87 17.92
C GLU A 290 9.11 -1.59 16.58
N ASN A 291 8.41 -1.13 15.55
CA ASN A 291 8.32 -1.84 14.26
C ASN A 291 9.29 -1.36 13.16
N CYS A 292 10.21 -0.45 13.47
CA CYS A 292 11.06 0.21 12.48
C CYS A 292 12.55 0.15 12.86
N GLY A 293 13.40 -0.22 11.91
CA GLY A 293 14.84 -0.38 12.12
C GLY A 293 15.63 0.91 11.96
N VAL A 294 16.62 1.10 12.82
CA VAL A 294 17.62 2.17 12.76
C VAL A 294 19.03 1.59 12.63
N ILE A 295 19.92 2.33 11.99
CA ILE A 295 21.37 2.12 12.06
C ILE A 295 22.00 3.12 13.03
N ARG A 296 22.89 2.65 13.89
CA ARG A 296 23.58 3.48 14.89
C ARG A 296 25.06 3.60 14.59
N THR A 297 25.55 4.83 14.53
CA THR A 297 26.98 5.07 14.28
C THR A 297 27.86 4.71 15.49
N GLU A 298 27.34 4.87 16.70
CA GLU A 298 28.05 4.57 17.96
C GLU A 298 28.32 3.07 18.15
N SER A 299 27.50 2.20 17.58
CA SER A 299 27.66 0.74 17.59
C SER A 299 28.29 0.22 16.30
N SER A 300 29.11 1.03 15.62
CA SER A 300 29.78 0.65 14.37
C SER A 300 28.81 0.17 13.28
N GLY A 301 27.63 0.80 13.19
CA GLY A 301 26.60 0.47 12.21
C GLY A 301 25.69 -0.69 12.60
N GLY A 302 25.66 -1.08 13.88
CA GLY A 302 24.70 -2.03 14.42
C GLY A 302 23.25 -1.54 14.30
N TRP A 303 22.32 -2.47 14.18
CA TRP A 303 20.90 -2.21 13.99
C TRP A 303 20.10 -2.37 15.28
N GLN A 304 19.07 -1.54 15.44
CA GLN A 304 18.09 -1.65 16.53
C GLN A 304 16.70 -1.41 15.96
N ASN A 305 15.68 -1.93 16.61
CA ASN A 305 14.30 -1.53 16.36
C ASN A 305 13.89 -0.35 17.24
N ARG A 306 12.95 0.48 16.76
CA ARG A 306 12.43 1.68 17.41
C ARG A 306 10.97 1.91 17.01
N ASP A 307 10.25 2.67 17.83
CA ASP A 307 8.93 3.21 17.51
C ASP A 307 8.99 4.05 16.23
N CYS A 308 8.25 3.65 15.21
CA CYS A 308 8.22 4.29 13.89
C CYS A 308 7.82 5.78 13.92
N GLY A 309 7.12 6.23 14.96
CA GLY A 309 6.63 7.60 15.12
C GLY A 309 7.70 8.60 15.57
N ILE A 310 8.85 8.15 16.09
CA ILE A 310 9.89 9.07 16.57
C ILE A 310 10.58 9.79 15.40
N ALA A 311 10.93 11.05 15.63
CA ALA A 311 11.55 11.88 14.61
C ALA A 311 13.08 11.69 14.62
N LEU A 312 13.64 11.09 13.56
CA LEU A 312 15.07 10.84 13.40
C LEU A 312 15.59 11.28 12.01
N PRO A 313 16.91 11.46 11.86
CA PRO A 313 17.58 11.45 10.56
C PRO A 313 17.37 10.13 9.82
N TYR A 314 17.64 10.10 8.51
CA TYR A 314 17.40 8.93 7.67
C TYR A 314 18.39 8.83 6.51
N VAL A 315 18.46 7.64 5.91
CA VAL A 315 19.30 7.37 4.74
C VAL A 315 18.45 6.84 3.59
N CYS A 316 18.54 7.47 2.42
CA CYS A 316 17.96 6.95 1.19
C CYS A 316 18.99 6.17 0.38
N LYS A 317 18.52 5.16 -0.36
CA LYS A 317 19.30 4.37 -1.32
C LYS A 317 18.56 4.30 -2.66
N LYS A 318 19.31 4.46 -3.76
CA LYS A 318 18.83 4.14 -5.10
C LYS A 318 19.93 3.51 -5.94
N LYS A 319 19.53 2.78 -6.97
CA LYS A 319 20.45 2.17 -7.94
C LYS A 319 20.08 2.63 -9.36
N PRO A 320 20.81 3.60 -9.93
CA PRO A 320 20.64 4.03 -11.31
C PRO A 320 20.65 2.87 -12.29
N ASN A 321 19.75 2.92 -13.28
CA ASN A 321 19.67 1.94 -14.37
C ASN A 321 19.60 0.48 -13.89
N ALA A 322 19.02 0.24 -12.70
CA ALA A 322 18.64 -1.10 -12.31
C ALA A 322 17.60 -1.61 -13.33
N THR A 323 18.04 -2.43 -14.27
CA THR A 323 17.11 -3.23 -15.09
C THR A 323 16.30 -4.09 -14.13
N ALA A 324 14.98 -4.14 -14.33
CA ALA A 324 14.15 -5.18 -13.72
C ALA A 324 14.84 -6.52 -13.94
N ASP A 325 15.01 -7.31 -12.88
CA ASP A 325 15.73 -8.59 -12.96
C ASP A 325 15.15 -9.42 -14.11
N PRO A 326 15.96 -9.83 -15.12
CA PRO A 326 15.50 -10.64 -16.25
C PRO A 326 14.76 -11.93 -15.86
N PHE A 327 14.90 -12.38 -14.61
CA PHE A 327 14.16 -13.52 -14.07
C PHE A 327 12.65 -13.31 -13.92
N LEU A 328 12.15 -12.06 -13.92
CA LEU A 328 10.71 -11.80 -13.82
C LEU A 328 9.93 -12.27 -15.07
N THR A 329 10.59 -12.40 -16.22
CA THR A 329 9.97 -12.84 -17.48
C THR A 329 10.00 -14.35 -17.69
N ASP A 330 11.00 -15.05 -17.16
CA ASP A 330 11.16 -16.51 -17.30
C ASP A 330 10.67 -17.31 -16.07
N SER A 331 10.27 -16.65 -14.97
CA SER A 331 9.85 -17.36 -13.75
C SER A 331 8.55 -18.14 -13.88
N TRP A 332 7.83 -18.03 -14.99
CA TRP A 332 6.57 -18.74 -15.25
C TRP A 332 6.60 -19.53 -16.57
N SER A 333 7.76 -19.68 -17.20
CA SER A 333 7.91 -20.53 -18.38
C SER A 333 7.86 -22.01 -17.97
N GLU A 334 6.87 -22.75 -18.45
CA GLU A 334 6.77 -24.18 -18.17
C GLU A 334 7.63 -24.96 -19.15
N VAL A 335 8.65 -25.62 -18.62
CA VAL A 335 9.46 -26.59 -19.36
C VAL A 335 9.05 -27.97 -18.86
N LYS A 336 8.68 -28.87 -19.77
CA LYS A 336 8.38 -30.24 -19.38
C LYS A 336 9.68 -30.92 -18.93
N VAL A 337 9.70 -31.29 -17.65
CA VAL A 337 10.85 -31.85 -16.97
C VAL A 337 10.55 -33.27 -16.51
N ASP A 338 11.41 -34.20 -16.93
CA ASP A 338 11.34 -35.59 -16.49
C ASP A 338 12.04 -35.73 -15.12
N CYS A 339 11.26 -36.16 -14.12
CA CYS A 339 11.71 -36.45 -12.77
C CYS A 339 11.64 -37.95 -12.47
N GLU A 340 12.54 -38.43 -11.60
CA GLU A 340 12.50 -39.81 -11.09
C GLU A 340 11.21 -40.08 -10.29
N PRO A 341 10.76 -41.34 -10.18
CA PRO A 341 9.66 -41.69 -9.30
C PRO A 341 9.88 -41.16 -7.87
N SER A 342 8.81 -40.61 -7.27
CA SER A 342 8.83 -39.90 -5.96
C SER A 342 9.40 -38.47 -5.97
N TRP A 343 9.73 -37.90 -7.12
CA TRP A 343 10.02 -36.47 -7.27
C TRP A 343 8.90 -35.79 -8.06
N GLN A 344 8.51 -34.59 -7.63
CA GLN A 344 7.50 -33.77 -8.27
C GLN A 344 8.19 -32.74 -9.18
N PRO A 345 7.85 -32.67 -10.48
CA PRO A 345 8.38 -31.66 -11.39
C PRO A 345 7.73 -30.30 -11.13
N PHE A 346 8.53 -29.23 -11.20
CA PHE A 346 8.05 -27.86 -11.29
C PHE A 346 9.09 -26.98 -11.97
N GLN A 347 8.65 -26.28 -13.02
CA GLN A 347 9.54 -25.48 -13.88
C GLN A 347 10.72 -26.31 -14.37
N SER A 348 11.96 -25.86 -14.15
CA SER A 348 13.19 -26.56 -14.56
C SER A 348 13.71 -27.57 -13.54
N ASN A 349 12.99 -27.82 -12.44
CA ASN A 349 13.49 -28.57 -11.28
C ASN A 349 12.56 -29.72 -10.85
N CYS A 350 13.13 -30.63 -10.07
CA CYS A 350 12.45 -31.73 -9.41
C CYS A 350 12.54 -31.54 -7.89
N TYR A 351 11.43 -31.74 -7.18
CA TYR A 351 11.31 -31.53 -5.73
C TYR A 351 10.87 -32.81 -5.03
N ARG A 352 11.32 -33.03 -3.80
CA ARG A 352 10.93 -34.21 -3.03
C ARG A 352 10.92 -33.92 -1.53
N LEU A 353 9.79 -34.26 -0.88
CA LEU A 353 9.69 -34.30 0.57
C LEU A 353 10.43 -35.54 1.12
N VAL A 354 11.31 -35.30 2.09
CA VAL A 354 11.96 -36.32 2.91
C VAL A 354 11.33 -36.26 4.31
N GLY A 355 10.38 -37.16 4.55
CA GLY A 355 9.62 -37.20 5.81
C GLY A 355 10.42 -37.67 7.04
N GLU A 356 11.61 -38.24 6.84
CA GLU A 356 12.48 -38.66 7.95
C GLU A 356 13.06 -37.42 8.66
N LYS A 357 12.80 -37.30 9.95
CA LYS A 357 13.25 -36.16 10.76
C LYS A 357 14.75 -36.25 11.02
N LYS A 358 15.51 -35.24 10.61
CA LYS A 358 16.99 -35.19 10.72
C LYS A 358 17.48 -33.80 11.09
N SER A 359 18.70 -33.74 11.61
CA SER A 359 19.43 -32.47 11.72
C SER A 359 19.65 -31.86 10.34
N TRP A 360 19.82 -30.53 10.26
CA TRP A 360 19.99 -29.85 8.98
C TRP A 360 21.16 -30.42 8.16
N GLN A 361 22.29 -30.71 8.82
CA GLN A 361 23.47 -31.29 8.18
C GLN A 361 23.22 -32.70 7.63
N GLU A 362 22.42 -33.52 8.33
CA GLU A 362 22.05 -34.86 7.88
C GLU A 362 20.98 -34.84 6.78
N ALA A 363 20.05 -33.90 6.84
CA ALA A 363 19.08 -33.61 5.79
C ALA A 363 19.81 -33.21 4.49
N LYS A 364 20.76 -32.26 4.57
CA LYS A 364 21.63 -31.88 3.45
C LYS A 364 22.35 -33.09 2.84
N LYS A 365 23.02 -33.90 3.68
CA LYS A 365 23.67 -35.15 3.22
C LYS A 365 22.69 -36.11 2.54
N THR A 366 21.44 -36.17 3.00
CA THR A 366 20.39 -37.01 2.41
C THR A 366 19.98 -36.50 1.02
N CYS A 367 19.82 -35.19 0.83
CA CYS A 367 19.52 -34.59 -0.47
C CYS A 367 20.70 -34.75 -1.45
N LEU A 368 21.94 -34.52 -1.00
CA LEU A 368 23.15 -34.74 -1.79
C LEU A 368 23.29 -36.18 -2.30
N ARG A 369 23.00 -37.18 -1.45
CA ARG A 369 22.99 -38.60 -1.86
C ARG A 369 21.92 -38.91 -2.90
N SER A 370 20.88 -38.09 -2.98
CA SER A 370 19.77 -38.25 -3.94
C SER A 370 20.00 -37.45 -5.24
N GLY A 371 21.19 -36.87 -5.42
CA GLY A 371 21.59 -36.11 -6.62
C GLY A 371 21.04 -34.69 -6.66
N GLY A 372 20.64 -34.11 -5.53
CA GLY A 372 20.18 -32.73 -5.39
C GLY A 372 20.83 -32.04 -4.19
N ASP A 373 20.19 -30.98 -3.71
CA ASP A 373 20.51 -30.35 -2.42
C ASP A 373 19.20 -30.02 -1.67
N LEU A 374 19.29 -29.44 -0.48
CA LEU A 374 18.13 -28.84 0.18
C LEU A 374 17.52 -27.75 -0.72
N VAL A 375 16.20 -27.60 -0.64
CA VAL A 375 15.46 -26.70 -1.52
C VAL A 375 15.90 -25.25 -1.36
N SER A 376 16.17 -24.59 -2.48
CA SER A 376 16.28 -23.15 -2.65
C SER A 376 14.99 -22.58 -3.23
N ILE A 377 14.58 -21.40 -2.77
CA ILE A 377 13.33 -20.72 -3.20
C ILE A 377 13.67 -19.31 -3.68
N HIS A 378 13.33 -19.03 -4.94
CA HIS A 378 13.67 -17.75 -5.58
C HIS A 378 12.48 -16.90 -5.99
N THR A 379 11.28 -17.48 -5.98
CA THR A 379 10.08 -16.85 -6.54
C THR A 379 8.85 -17.21 -5.73
N LEU A 380 7.81 -16.37 -5.82
CA LEU A 380 6.52 -16.65 -5.19
C LEU A 380 5.86 -17.90 -5.78
N SER A 381 6.07 -18.18 -7.07
CA SER A 381 5.55 -19.38 -7.73
C SER A 381 6.17 -20.67 -7.18
N GLU A 382 7.49 -20.65 -6.95
CA GLU A 382 8.21 -21.77 -6.34
C GLU A 382 7.77 -21.97 -4.89
N LEU A 383 7.58 -20.90 -4.12
CA LEU A 383 7.06 -20.97 -2.76
C LEU A 383 5.64 -21.57 -2.72
N GLU A 384 4.76 -21.15 -3.62
CA GLU A 384 3.40 -21.70 -3.73
C GLU A 384 3.45 -23.20 -4.02
N PHE A 385 4.23 -23.62 -5.02
CA PHE A 385 4.37 -25.02 -5.37
C PHE A 385 4.90 -25.85 -4.19
N VAL A 386 5.95 -25.37 -3.53
CA VAL A 386 6.54 -26.03 -2.36
C VAL A 386 5.51 -26.16 -1.23
N THR A 387 4.77 -25.10 -0.92
CA THR A 387 3.82 -25.09 0.21
C THR A 387 2.54 -25.87 -0.06
N LYS A 388 2.02 -25.83 -1.29
CA LYS A 388 0.74 -26.45 -1.66
C LYS A 388 0.86 -27.90 -2.15
N GLN A 389 1.96 -28.25 -2.81
CA GLN A 389 2.10 -29.56 -3.47
C GLN A 389 3.15 -30.47 -2.82
N VAL A 390 4.24 -29.89 -2.29
CA VAL A 390 5.39 -30.67 -1.77
C VAL A 390 5.35 -30.85 -0.25
N LYS A 391 5.08 -29.78 0.51
CA LYS A 391 5.10 -29.74 1.99
C LYS A 391 4.07 -30.69 2.61
N GLN A 392 2.94 -30.94 1.92
CA GLN A 392 1.81 -31.71 2.45
C GLN A 392 1.32 -31.11 3.78
N ASP A 393 0.79 -31.92 4.71
CA ASP A 393 0.34 -31.50 6.04
C ASP A 393 1.48 -31.36 7.06
N VAL A 394 2.75 -31.28 6.62
CA VAL A 394 3.89 -31.07 7.52
C VAL A 394 3.87 -29.63 8.01
N GLU A 395 3.84 -29.42 9.32
CA GLU A 395 3.81 -28.09 9.94
C GLU A 395 5.12 -27.32 9.73
N GLU A 396 6.26 -27.97 9.96
CA GLU A 396 7.60 -27.37 9.91
C GLU A 396 8.62 -28.30 9.24
N LEU A 397 9.49 -27.77 8.38
CA LEU A 397 10.54 -28.52 7.67
C LEU A 397 11.76 -27.67 7.30
N TRP A 398 12.90 -28.33 7.08
CA TRP A 398 14.14 -27.70 6.65
C TRP A 398 14.14 -27.28 5.18
N ILE A 399 14.73 -26.10 4.93
CA ILE A 399 15.14 -25.62 3.62
C ILE A 399 16.65 -25.37 3.56
N GLY A 400 17.17 -25.03 2.38
CA GLY A 400 18.62 -24.88 2.16
C GLY A 400 19.23 -23.56 2.66
N LEU A 401 18.44 -22.61 3.16
CA LEU A 401 18.95 -21.31 3.61
C LEU A 401 19.65 -21.48 4.95
N ASN A 402 20.86 -20.93 5.05
CA ASN A 402 21.73 -21.04 6.24
C ASN A 402 22.82 -19.96 6.21
N ASP A 403 23.41 -19.62 7.35
CA ASP A 403 24.55 -18.70 7.46
C ASP A 403 25.79 -19.39 8.09
N LEU A 404 25.83 -20.72 8.09
CA LEU A 404 26.91 -21.56 8.66
C LEU A 404 28.32 -21.23 8.17
N LYS A 405 28.45 -20.65 6.98
CA LYS A 405 29.76 -20.27 6.40
C LYS A 405 30.23 -18.92 6.94
N LEU A 406 29.30 -18.01 7.19
CA LEU A 406 29.57 -16.66 7.65
C LEU A 406 28.35 -16.16 8.42
N GLN A 407 28.48 -16.10 9.75
CA GLN A 407 27.41 -15.69 10.65
C GLN A 407 26.72 -14.42 10.17
N MET A 408 25.39 -14.39 10.30
CA MET A 408 24.49 -13.31 9.89
C MET A 408 24.42 -13.06 8.38
N ASN A 409 25.01 -13.93 7.55
CA ASN A 409 24.96 -13.81 6.10
C ASN A 409 24.42 -15.08 5.47
N PHE A 410 23.09 -15.13 5.35
CA PHE A 410 22.36 -16.26 4.79
C PHE A 410 22.67 -16.48 3.31
N GLU A 411 23.01 -17.72 2.98
CA GLU A 411 23.21 -18.21 1.62
C GLU A 411 22.46 -19.54 1.39
N TRP A 412 22.08 -19.81 0.14
CA TRP A 412 21.50 -21.10 -0.20
C TRP A 412 22.57 -22.18 -0.22
N SER A 413 22.25 -23.34 0.34
CA SER A 413 23.15 -24.49 0.42
C SER A 413 23.64 -25.04 -0.93
N ASP A 414 22.89 -24.76 -2.00
CA ASP A 414 23.17 -25.13 -3.40
C ASP A 414 24.00 -24.06 -4.16
N GLY A 415 24.32 -22.93 -3.51
CA GLY A 415 25.12 -21.83 -4.06
C GLY A 415 24.34 -20.86 -4.96
N THR A 416 23.04 -21.02 -5.12
CA THR A 416 22.20 -20.06 -5.84
C THR A 416 22.07 -18.73 -5.07
N PRO A 417 21.90 -17.59 -5.76
CA PRO A 417 21.78 -16.30 -5.07
C PRO A 417 20.46 -16.17 -4.30
N VAL A 418 20.53 -15.60 -3.10
CA VAL A 418 19.34 -15.22 -2.32
C VAL A 418 18.77 -13.93 -2.92
N ARG A 419 17.58 -14.04 -3.51
CA ARG A 419 16.85 -12.93 -4.16
C ARG A 419 15.46 -12.69 -3.59
N PHE A 420 15.01 -13.58 -2.72
CA PHE A 420 13.69 -13.61 -2.13
C PHE A 420 13.81 -14.13 -0.71
N THR A 421 13.07 -13.50 0.21
CA THR A 421 12.96 -13.91 1.61
C THR A 421 11.52 -13.77 2.06
N TYR A 422 11.05 -14.66 2.94
CA TYR A 422 9.65 -14.69 3.37
C TYR A 422 9.50 -15.04 4.85
N TRP A 423 10.12 -14.23 5.70
CA TRP A 423 10.22 -14.45 7.15
C TRP A 423 8.85 -14.43 7.86
N HIS A 424 8.75 -15.25 8.91
CA HIS A 424 7.66 -15.33 9.86
C HIS A 424 7.66 -14.12 10.80
N PRO A 425 6.51 -13.70 11.38
CA PRO A 425 6.49 -12.67 12.42
C PRO A 425 7.61 -12.81 13.44
N PHE A 426 8.29 -11.69 13.69
CA PHE A 426 9.46 -11.54 14.56
C PHE A 426 10.76 -12.20 14.08
N GLU A 427 10.79 -12.77 12.86
CA GLU A 427 11.99 -13.39 12.29
C GLU A 427 12.63 -12.55 11.17
N PRO A 428 13.94 -12.71 10.92
CA PRO A 428 14.89 -13.54 11.66
C PRO A 428 15.45 -12.82 12.89
N ASN A 429 15.48 -13.52 14.03
CA ASN A 429 15.89 -12.92 15.32
C ASN A 429 17.23 -13.44 15.88
N ASN A 430 17.80 -14.53 15.34
CA ASN A 430 19.00 -15.18 15.85
C ASN A 430 18.98 -15.29 17.39
N PHE A 431 17.95 -15.95 17.93
CA PHE A 431 17.52 -15.81 19.31
C PHE A 431 18.66 -16.06 20.31
N ARG A 432 18.99 -15.04 21.12
CA ARG A 432 19.89 -15.12 22.29
C ARG A 432 21.28 -15.72 22.01
N ASP A 433 21.89 -15.43 20.87
CA ASP A 433 23.17 -16.02 20.44
C ASP A 433 23.16 -17.56 20.44
N SER A 434 21.97 -18.18 20.47
CA SER A 434 21.85 -19.58 20.12
C SER A 434 22.07 -19.64 18.62
N LEU A 435 23.04 -20.45 18.17
CA LEU A 435 23.47 -20.55 16.77
C LEU A 435 22.31 -21.08 15.89
N GLU A 436 21.34 -20.22 15.59
CA GLU A 436 20.14 -20.47 14.78
C GLU A 436 20.46 -20.36 13.30
N ASP A 437 21.52 -21.04 12.90
CA ASP A 437 22.17 -20.79 11.62
C ASP A 437 21.46 -21.45 10.42
N CYS A 438 20.28 -22.05 10.63
CA CYS A 438 19.55 -22.86 9.67
C CYS A 438 18.08 -22.46 9.60
N VAL A 439 17.47 -22.55 8.42
CA VAL A 439 16.11 -22.01 8.23
C VAL A 439 15.07 -23.11 7.95
N THR A 440 13.89 -22.96 8.54
CA THR A 440 12.71 -23.78 8.31
C THR A 440 11.61 -23.01 7.59
N ILE A 441 10.68 -23.74 6.97
CA ILE A 441 9.36 -23.23 6.56
C ILE A 441 8.35 -23.66 7.61
N TRP A 442 7.57 -22.72 8.13
CA TRP A 442 6.56 -22.93 9.16
C TRP A 442 5.14 -22.58 8.70
N GLY A 443 4.16 -23.31 9.22
CA GLY A 443 2.74 -23.02 9.06
C GLY A 443 2.19 -23.18 7.63
N PRO A 444 0.90 -22.88 7.41
CA PRO A 444 0.24 -23.05 6.11
C PRO A 444 0.62 -21.97 5.08
N GLU A 445 1.09 -20.80 5.52
CA GLU A 445 1.55 -19.72 4.64
C GLU A 445 2.98 -19.95 4.11
N GLY A 446 3.72 -20.86 4.75
CA GLY A 446 5.09 -21.18 4.40
C GLY A 446 6.10 -20.07 4.69
N ARG A 447 5.89 -19.34 5.79
CA ARG A 447 6.80 -18.30 6.30
C ARG A 447 8.05 -18.93 6.89
N TRP A 448 9.16 -18.20 6.91
CA TRP A 448 10.47 -18.74 7.27
C TRP A 448 10.86 -18.42 8.71
N ASN A 449 11.52 -19.36 9.36
CA ASN A 449 12.02 -19.21 10.72
C ASN A 449 13.49 -19.64 10.75
N ASP A 450 14.39 -18.82 11.29
CA ASP A 450 15.73 -19.29 11.65
C ASP A 450 15.63 -20.18 12.90
N SER A 451 16.48 -21.19 12.96
CA SER A 451 16.32 -22.30 13.90
C SER A 451 17.64 -23.00 14.17
N PRO A 452 17.85 -23.54 15.38
CA PRO A 452 19.03 -24.32 15.71
C PRO A 452 19.18 -25.51 14.77
N CYS A 453 20.30 -25.57 14.05
CA CYS A 453 20.57 -26.62 13.06
C CYS A 453 20.53 -28.06 13.60
N ASN A 454 20.59 -28.23 14.93
CA ASN A 454 20.56 -29.52 15.61
C ASN A 454 19.15 -30.09 15.82
N GLN A 455 18.10 -29.31 15.56
CA GLN A 455 16.72 -29.80 15.61
C GLN A 455 16.51 -30.91 14.57
N THR A 456 15.61 -31.84 14.85
CA THR A 456 15.31 -32.95 13.94
C THR A 456 13.97 -32.74 13.25
N LEU A 457 14.01 -32.35 11.97
CA LEU A 457 12.83 -32.00 11.18
C LEU A 457 12.85 -32.71 9.81
N PRO A 458 11.70 -32.89 9.16
CA PRO A 458 11.62 -33.26 7.75
C PRO A 458 12.33 -32.22 6.87
N SER A 459 12.59 -32.54 5.60
CA SER A 459 13.25 -31.62 4.67
C SER A 459 12.71 -31.75 3.25
N ILE A 460 12.93 -30.74 2.42
CA ILE A 460 12.65 -30.82 0.98
C ILE A 460 13.96 -30.76 0.22
N CYS A 461 14.15 -31.71 -0.71
CA CYS A 461 15.26 -31.72 -1.64
C CYS A 461 14.84 -31.15 -3.00
N LYS A 462 15.77 -30.47 -3.68
CA LYS A 462 15.63 -29.93 -5.04
C LYS A 462 16.79 -30.40 -5.91
N LYS A 463 16.51 -30.76 -7.17
CA LYS A 463 17.55 -31.01 -8.19
C LYS A 463 17.11 -30.51 -9.57
N PRO A 464 18.06 -30.14 -10.45
CA PRO A 464 17.74 -29.88 -11.85
C PRO A 464 17.10 -31.12 -12.46
N GLY A 465 15.98 -30.95 -13.13
CA GLY A 465 15.36 -32.07 -13.84
C GLY A 465 15.85 -32.17 -15.28
N ARG A 466 15.47 -33.26 -15.96
CA ARG A 466 15.88 -33.48 -17.35
C ARG A 466 14.88 -32.82 -18.28
N VAL A 467 15.31 -31.78 -18.99
CA VAL A 467 14.47 -31.12 -20.00
C VAL A 467 14.17 -32.11 -21.11
N SER A 468 12.90 -32.47 -21.28
CA SER A 468 12.45 -33.27 -22.42
C SER A 468 12.59 -32.43 -23.70
N GLN A 469 13.25 -32.96 -24.74
CA GLN A 469 13.49 -32.21 -25.99
C GLN A 469 12.25 -32.10 -26.90
N GLU A 470 11.11 -32.63 -26.47
CA GLU A 470 9.84 -32.48 -27.18
C GLU A 470 9.20 -31.14 -26.78
N LYS A 471 9.26 -30.15 -27.70
CA LYS A 471 8.46 -28.92 -27.67
C LYS A 471 6.97 -29.22 -27.92
N GLU A 472 6.37 -30.13 -27.16
CA GLU A 472 4.93 -30.13 -27.00
C GLU A 472 4.65 -29.34 -25.73
N GLU A 473 4.06 -28.14 -25.88
CA GLU A 473 3.43 -27.44 -24.75
C GLU A 473 2.45 -28.44 -24.12
N ASP A 474 2.74 -28.87 -22.88
CA ASP A 474 1.75 -29.61 -22.12
C ASP A 474 0.64 -28.64 -21.78
N ASP A 475 -0.42 -28.65 -22.58
CA ASP A 475 -1.54 -27.75 -22.40
C ASP A 475 -2.29 -28.03 -21.08
N HIS A 476 -1.97 -29.10 -20.32
CA HIS A 476 -2.63 -29.46 -19.05
C HIS A 476 -4.17 -29.51 -19.15
N GLY A 477 -4.70 -29.79 -20.34
CA GLY A 477 -6.14 -29.76 -20.65
C GLY A 477 -6.70 -28.39 -21.06
N CYS A 478 -5.86 -27.35 -21.11
CA CYS A 478 -6.16 -26.06 -21.69
C CYS A 478 -6.30 -26.13 -23.21
N ARG A 479 -6.94 -25.12 -23.79
CA ARG A 479 -7.07 -24.99 -25.24
C ARG A 479 -5.81 -24.35 -25.81
N LYS A 480 -5.47 -24.67 -27.05
CA LYS A 480 -4.34 -24.06 -27.75
C LYS A 480 -4.36 -22.53 -27.63
N GLY A 481 -3.25 -21.96 -27.12
CA GLY A 481 -3.08 -20.53 -26.88
C GLY A 481 -3.57 -20.02 -25.51
N TRP A 482 -4.15 -20.90 -24.68
CA TRP A 482 -4.42 -20.63 -23.27
C TRP A 482 -3.25 -21.11 -22.43
N LYS A 483 -2.88 -20.33 -21.42
CA LYS A 483 -1.79 -20.66 -20.50
C LYS A 483 -2.37 -21.29 -19.23
N TRP A 484 -1.82 -22.41 -18.81
CA TRP A 484 -2.21 -23.07 -17.57
C TRP A 484 -1.54 -22.42 -16.37
N HIS A 485 -2.26 -22.36 -15.26
CA HIS A 485 -1.74 -22.14 -13.91
C HIS A 485 -2.72 -22.78 -12.93
N SER A 486 -2.25 -23.79 -12.20
CA SER A 486 -3.08 -24.68 -11.38
C SER A 486 -4.11 -23.92 -10.53
N PRO A 487 -5.41 -24.28 -10.57
CA PRO A 487 -6.07 -25.32 -11.38
C PRO A 487 -6.83 -24.75 -12.60
N SER A 488 -6.38 -23.63 -13.17
CA SER A 488 -7.12 -22.86 -14.18
C SER A 488 -6.33 -22.61 -15.46
N CYS A 489 -7.03 -22.37 -16.57
CA CYS A 489 -6.46 -21.87 -17.82
C CYS A 489 -6.77 -20.38 -17.97
N PHE A 490 -5.82 -19.63 -18.51
CA PHE A 490 -5.90 -18.19 -18.69
C PHE A 490 -5.65 -17.81 -20.15
N TRP A 491 -6.35 -16.78 -20.63
CA TRP A 491 -6.17 -16.25 -21.98
C TRP A 491 -6.30 -14.74 -22.00
N LEU A 492 -5.47 -14.09 -22.81
CA LEU A 492 -5.43 -12.64 -22.97
C LEU A 492 -6.18 -12.24 -24.25
N GLY A 493 -7.24 -11.46 -24.08
CA GLY A 493 -7.91 -10.77 -25.18
C GLY A 493 -7.21 -9.46 -25.48
N GLU A 494 -6.67 -9.32 -26.70
CA GLU A 494 -5.88 -8.15 -27.10
C GLU A 494 -6.73 -6.95 -27.55
N ASP A 495 -8.00 -7.15 -27.86
CA ASP A 495 -8.88 -6.07 -28.31
C ASP A 495 -9.26 -5.14 -27.16
N ARG A 496 -9.17 -3.83 -27.38
CA ARG A 496 -9.64 -2.83 -26.42
C ARG A 496 -11.15 -2.67 -26.53
N VAL A 497 -11.87 -3.21 -25.55
CA VAL A 497 -13.33 -3.26 -25.56
C VAL A 497 -13.94 -2.77 -24.24
N PRO A 498 -15.21 -2.32 -24.24
CA PRO A 498 -15.97 -2.08 -23.01
C PRO A 498 -16.14 -3.35 -22.18
N TYR A 499 -16.46 -3.20 -20.89
CA TYR A 499 -16.58 -4.33 -19.95
C TYR A 499 -17.60 -5.38 -20.37
N SER A 500 -18.75 -4.94 -20.93
CA SER A 500 -19.81 -5.85 -21.40
C SER A 500 -19.33 -6.80 -22.49
N ASP A 501 -18.47 -6.30 -23.37
CA ASP A 501 -18.01 -7.00 -24.56
C ASP A 501 -16.88 -7.97 -24.20
N ALA A 502 -15.98 -7.56 -23.29
CA ALA A 502 -15.00 -8.46 -22.69
C ALA A 502 -15.67 -9.63 -21.97
N ARG A 503 -16.68 -9.35 -21.12
CA ARG A 503 -17.45 -10.38 -20.42
C ARG A 503 -18.12 -11.35 -21.39
N LYS A 504 -18.79 -10.81 -22.42
CA LYS A 504 -19.45 -11.63 -23.44
C LYS A 504 -18.44 -12.53 -24.15
N THR A 505 -17.30 -11.98 -24.55
CA THR A 505 -16.27 -12.74 -25.27
C THR A 505 -15.73 -13.90 -24.44
N CYS A 506 -15.37 -13.68 -23.16
CA CYS A 506 -14.96 -14.79 -22.29
C CYS A 506 -16.06 -15.86 -22.17
N SER A 507 -17.32 -15.45 -22.01
CA SER A 507 -18.47 -16.37 -21.93
C SER A 507 -18.71 -17.14 -23.23
N ASP A 508 -18.51 -16.53 -24.40
CA ASP A 508 -18.60 -17.19 -25.71
C ASP A 508 -17.53 -18.29 -25.86
N TYR A 509 -16.37 -18.13 -25.20
CA TYR A 509 -15.36 -19.18 -25.05
C TYR A 509 -15.65 -20.17 -23.90
N GLY A 510 -16.81 -20.14 -23.23
CA GLY A 510 -17.10 -21.03 -22.11
C GLY A 510 -16.19 -20.80 -20.90
N SER A 511 -15.75 -19.55 -20.73
CA SER A 511 -14.90 -19.08 -19.64
C SER A 511 -15.53 -17.85 -18.98
N THR A 512 -14.90 -17.29 -17.95
CA THR A 512 -15.32 -16.02 -17.34
C THR A 512 -14.18 -15.02 -17.39
N LEU A 513 -14.45 -13.75 -17.11
CA LEU A 513 -13.35 -12.83 -16.77
C LEU A 513 -12.59 -13.37 -15.55
N VAL A 514 -11.32 -13.00 -15.43
CA VAL A 514 -10.44 -13.50 -14.37
C VAL A 514 -10.94 -13.09 -12.98
N THR A 515 -11.00 -14.05 -12.07
CA THR A 515 -11.18 -13.86 -10.63
C THR A 515 -9.82 -14.10 -9.98
N ILE A 516 -9.37 -13.22 -9.08
CA ILE A 516 -8.08 -13.32 -8.42
C ILE A 516 -8.33 -13.55 -6.92
N THR A 517 -7.92 -14.71 -6.41
CA THR A 517 -8.32 -15.19 -5.08
C THR A 517 -7.21 -15.10 -4.04
N ASN A 518 -5.95 -14.95 -4.47
CA ASN A 518 -4.79 -14.90 -3.59
C ASN A 518 -3.59 -14.19 -4.27
N ARG A 519 -2.52 -13.95 -3.50
CA ARG A 519 -1.30 -13.28 -3.95
C ARG A 519 -0.54 -14.01 -5.06
N PHE A 520 -0.63 -15.34 -5.13
CA PHE A 520 0.09 -16.13 -6.12
C PHE A 520 -0.60 -16.07 -7.48
N GLU A 521 -1.93 -16.17 -7.50
CA GLU A 521 -2.75 -15.94 -8.71
C GLU A 521 -2.57 -14.49 -9.21
N GLN A 522 -2.49 -13.50 -8.30
CA GLN A 522 -2.14 -12.12 -8.67
C GLN A 522 -0.77 -12.04 -9.34
N ALA A 523 0.27 -12.65 -8.76
CA ALA A 523 1.61 -12.63 -9.32
C ALA A 523 1.68 -13.30 -10.70
N TYR A 524 0.95 -14.40 -10.90
CA TYR A 524 0.83 -15.06 -12.20
C TYR A 524 0.10 -14.17 -13.21
N VAL A 525 -1.04 -13.59 -12.85
CA VAL A 525 -1.76 -12.68 -13.73
C VAL A 525 -0.91 -11.46 -14.10
N SER A 526 -0.17 -10.88 -13.15
CA SER A 526 0.79 -9.82 -13.42
C SER A 526 1.88 -10.26 -14.41
N SER A 527 2.37 -11.51 -14.34
CA SER A 527 3.38 -11.97 -15.31
C SER A 527 2.80 -12.12 -16.73
N LEU A 528 1.51 -12.46 -16.87
CA LEU A 528 0.84 -12.53 -18.18
C LEU A 528 0.78 -11.18 -18.89
N ILE A 529 0.56 -10.11 -18.13
CA ILE A 529 0.39 -8.75 -18.67
C ILE A 529 1.69 -7.94 -18.65
N TYR A 530 2.81 -8.56 -18.27
CA TYR A 530 4.13 -7.93 -18.28
C TYR A 530 4.55 -7.49 -19.70
N GLY A 531 5.12 -6.30 -19.83
CA GLY A 531 5.58 -5.72 -21.10
C GLY A 531 4.50 -4.99 -21.93
N TRP A 532 3.25 -4.95 -21.46
CA TRP A 532 2.15 -4.23 -22.10
C TRP A 532 2.04 -2.78 -21.59
N ASP A 533 3.11 -1.99 -21.68
CA ASP A 533 3.18 -0.65 -21.08
C ASP A 533 2.06 0.28 -21.55
N GLY A 534 1.31 0.85 -20.58
CA GLY A 534 0.24 1.80 -20.84
C GLY A 534 -1.11 1.17 -21.21
N GLU A 535 -1.24 -0.15 -21.12
CA GLU A 535 -2.49 -0.89 -21.30
C GLU A 535 -3.21 -1.17 -19.98
N TYR A 536 -4.48 -1.58 -20.10
CA TYR A 536 -5.30 -2.03 -18.97
C TYR A 536 -5.98 -3.35 -19.32
N PHE A 537 -6.24 -4.19 -18.31
CA PHE A 537 -6.86 -5.50 -18.48
C PHE A 537 -8.06 -5.70 -17.54
N TRP A 538 -9.27 -5.88 -18.07
CA TRP A 538 -10.49 -6.14 -17.29
C TRP A 538 -10.40 -7.43 -16.47
N THR A 539 -10.89 -7.36 -15.23
CA THR A 539 -11.13 -8.51 -14.33
C THR A 539 -12.63 -8.76 -14.15
N ALA A 540 -13.02 -9.80 -13.41
CA ALA A 540 -14.41 -10.06 -13.08
C ALA A 540 -14.96 -9.24 -11.89
N LEU A 541 -14.15 -8.38 -11.27
CA LEU A 541 -14.57 -7.61 -10.08
C LEU A 541 -15.32 -6.34 -10.50
N GLN A 542 -16.52 -6.13 -9.95
CA GLN A 542 -17.37 -4.99 -10.32
C GLN A 542 -18.36 -4.57 -9.23
N ASP A 543 -18.81 -3.32 -9.32
CA ASP A 543 -19.93 -2.75 -8.56
C ASP A 543 -20.87 -1.97 -9.52
N ILE A 544 -21.46 -2.66 -10.48
CA ILE A 544 -22.38 -2.06 -11.48
C ILE A 544 -23.62 -1.43 -10.82
N ASN A 545 -23.97 -1.88 -9.61
CA ASN A 545 -25.14 -1.40 -8.88
C ASN A 545 -24.84 -0.21 -7.95
N GLU A 546 -23.60 0.32 -7.98
CA GLU A 546 -23.17 1.48 -7.19
C GLU A 546 -23.44 1.32 -5.69
N THR A 547 -23.33 0.10 -5.18
CA THR A 547 -23.59 -0.19 -3.76
C THR A 547 -22.44 0.33 -2.88
N GLY A 548 -21.22 0.38 -3.44
CA GLY A 548 -19.96 0.58 -2.72
C GLY A 548 -19.27 -0.74 -2.35
N ALA A 549 -19.88 -1.88 -2.65
CA ALA A 549 -19.33 -3.22 -2.44
C ALA A 549 -19.00 -3.89 -3.78
N PHE A 550 -17.72 -4.16 -4.01
CA PHE A 550 -17.26 -4.89 -5.18
C PHE A 550 -17.46 -6.39 -5.01
N ARG A 551 -17.90 -7.07 -6.08
CA ARG A 551 -18.13 -8.52 -6.09
C ARG A 551 -17.66 -9.16 -7.38
N TRP A 552 -17.17 -10.39 -7.27
CA TRP A 552 -16.84 -11.21 -8.44
C TRP A 552 -18.11 -11.58 -9.21
N LEU A 553 -18.01 -11.69 -10.53
CA LEU A 553 -19.12 -12.18 -11.36
C LEU A 553 -19.58 -13.60 -11.00
N SER A 554 -18.70 -14.42 -10.42
CA SER A 554 -19.01 -15.77 -9.95
C SER A 554 -19.89 -15.78 -8.69
N GLY A 555 -19.89 -14.68 -7.91
CA GLY A 555 -20.52 -14.61 -6.60
C GLY A 555 -19.65 -15.14 -5.46
N ASP A 556 -18.41 -15.56 -5.74
CA ASP A 556 -17.45 -15.96 -4.71
C ASP A 556 -17.10 -14.78 -3.79
N GLU A 557 -16.70 -15.10 -2.55
CA GLU A 557 -16.21 -14.10 -1.59
C GLU A 557 -14.92 -13.45 -2.08
N VAL A 558 -14.76 -12.16 -1.82
CA VAL A 558 -13.53 -11.42 -2.18
C VAL A 558 -12.50 -11.60 -1.06
N THR A 559 -11.69 -12.66 -1.19
CA THR A 559 -10.66 -13.05 -0.21
C THR A 559 -9.34 -12.31 -0.36
N TYR A 560 -9.12 -11.62 -1.48
CA TYR A 560 -7.87 -10.94 -1.79
C TYR A 560 -8.13 -9.66 -2.60
N THR A 561 -7.32 -8.64 -2.35
CA THR A 561 -7.36 -7.37 -3.09
C THR A 561 -5.96 -6.78 -3.28
N HIS A 562 -5.71 -6.17 -4.43
CA HIS A 562 -4.42 -5.56 -4.78
C HIS A 562 -4.61 -4.19 -5.45
N TRP A 563 -5.34 -3.31 -4.77
CA TRP A 563 -5.69 -1.97 -5.25
C TRP A 563 -4.49 -1.09 -5.50
N ASN A 564 -4.56 -0.24 -6.53
CA ASN A 564 -3.62 0.87 -6.69
C ASN A 564 -3.82 1.91 -5.58
N ARG A 565 -2.91 2.88 -5.48
CA ARG A 565 -3.01 4.01 -4.57
C ARG A 565 -4.39 4.67 -4.69
N ASP A 566 -5.03 4.87 -3.54
CA ASP A 566 -6.34 5.51 -3.38
C ASP A 566 -7.47 4.82 -4.18
N GLN A 567 -7.28 3.56 -4.61
CA GLN A 567 -8.32 2.72 -5.23
C GLN A 567 -9.05 1.86 -4.18
N PRO A 568 -10.33 1.47 -4.39
CA PRO A 568 -11.22 1.69 -5.54
C PRO A 568 -11.77 3.13 -5.70
N GLY A 569 -11.13 4.13 -5.10
CA GLY A 569 -11.50 5.53 -5.23
C GLY A 569 -12.63 5.91 -4.30
N TYR A 570 -13.09 7.15 -4.42
CA TYR A 570 -14.21 7.66 -3.64
C TYR A 570 -15.56 7.50 -4.36
N ASN A 571 -15.58 7.29 -5.67
CA ASN A 571 -16.79 7.17 -6.50
C ASN A 571 -17.41 5.76 -6.46
N LYS A 572 -18.72 5.68 -6.21
CA LYS A 572 -19.41 4.38 -6.12
C LYS A 572 -19.58 3.80 -7.52
N GLY A 573 -19.44 2.49 -7.60
CA GLY A 573 -19.58 1.72 -8.82
C GLY A 573 -18.42 1.79 -9.81
N GLY A 574 -18.52 0.94 -10.83
CA GLY A 574 -17.49 0.75 -11.85
C GLY A 574 -17.04 -0.69 -11.97
N CYS A 575 -16.08 -0.89 -12.86
CA CYS A 575 -15.51 -2.20 -13.19
C CYS A 575 -14.00 -2.14 -13.01
N VAL A 576 -13.41 -3.23 -12.56
CA VAL A 576 -11.99 -3.24 -12.17
C VAL A 576 -11.13 -3.70 -13.33
N ALA A 577 -10.05 -2.96 -13.58
CA ALA A 577 -9.02 -3.30 -14.53
C ALA A 577 -7.64 -3.29 -13.86
N LEU A 578 -6.75 -4.18 -14.30
CA LEU A 578 -5.35 -4.21 -13.91
C LEU A 578 -4.57 -3.18 -14.73
N ALA A 579 -3.79 -2.34 -14.05
CA ALA A 579 -2.86 -1.42 -14.68
C ALA A 579 -1.54 -2.12 -15.07
N THR A 580 -0.80 -1.51 -15.98
CA THR A 580 0.51 -1.99 -16.48
C THR A 580 1.58 -0.91 -16.30
N GLY A 581 2.82 -1.19 -16.70
CA GLY A 581 3.93 -0.23 -16.58
C GLY A 581 4.33 0.01 -15.12
N SER A 582 4.36 1.27 -14.68
CA SER A 582 4.76 1.62 -13.30
C SER A 582 3.78 1.17 -12.20
N SER A 583 2.56 0.76 -12.57
CA SER A 583 1.53 0.27 -11.65
C SER A 583 1.16 -1.19 -11.95
N MET A 584 2.18 -1.98 -12.33
CA MET A 584 2.03 -3.33 -12.83
C MET A 584 1.17 -4.24 -11.95
N GLY A 585 0.02 -4.67 -12.45
CA GLY A 585 -0.88 -5.59 -11.77
C GLY A 585 -1.77 -4.98 -10.68
N LEU A 586 -1.62 -3.67 -10.39
CA LEU A 586 -2.47 -2.97 -9.42
C LEU A 586 -3.88 -2.72 -9.97
N TRP A 587 -4.88 -2.79 -9.10
CA TRP A 587 -6.29 -2.73 -9.49
C TRP A 587 -6.78 -1.29 -9.50
N GLU A 588 -7.42 -0.87 -10.60
CA GLU A 588 -8.05 0.44 -10.74
C GLU A 588 -9.51 0.29 -11.16
N VAL A 589 -10.37 1.15 -10.62
CA VAL A 589 -11.78 1.23 -11.02
C VAL A 589 -11.91 2.14 -12.23
N LYS A 590 -12.56 1.63 -13.27
CA LYS A 590 -12.84 2.35 -14.52
C LYS A 590 -14.34 2.31 -14.83
N ASN A 591 -14.78 3.26 -15.65
CA ASN A 591 -16.16 3.29 -16.12
C ASN A 591 -16.42 2.09 -17.04
N CYS A 592 -17.36 1.22 -16.66
CA CYS A 592 -17.66 -0.02 -17.37
C CYS A 592 -18.08 0.18 -18.84
N SER A 593 -18.68 1.34 -19.16
CA SER A 593 -19.34 1.59 -20.44
C SER A 593 -18.47 2.40 -21.40
N THR A 594 -17.75 3.41 -20.89
CA THR A 594 -16.98 4.34 -21.73
C THR A 594 -15.51 3.98 -21.82
N PHE A 595 -14.94 3.37 -20.78
CA PHE A 595 -13.55 2.95 -20.80
C PHE A 595 -13.39 1.67 -21.62
N LYS A 596 -12.30 1.56 -22.36
CA LYS A 596 -11.96 0.37 -23.16
C LYS A 596 -10.64 -0.17 -22.68
N ALA A 597 -10.60 -1.47 -22.40
CA ALA A 597 -9.42 -2.17 -21.93
C ALA A 597 -9.31 -3.51 -22.65
N LYS A 598 -8.10 -4.09 -22.63
CA LYS A 598 -7.89 -5.52 -22.91
C LYS A 598 -8.53 -6.33 -21.79
N TYR A 599 -8.49 -7.66 -21.85
CA TYR A 599 -9.16 -8.49 -20.84
C TYR A 599 -8.50 -9.84 -20.66
N ILE A 600 -8.71 -10.44 -19.49
CA ILE A 600 -8.17 -11.75 -19.14
C ILE A 600 -9.34 -12.68 -18.87
N CYS A 601 -9.40 -13.78 -19.61
CA CYS A 601 -10.37 -14.83 -19.39
C CYS A 601 -9.74 -15.94 -18.55
N ARG A 602 -10.53 -16.54 -17.66
CA ARG A 602 -10.19 -17.67 -16.80
C ARG A 602 -11.19 -18.80 -17.03
N GLN A 603 -10.66 -20.01 -17.21
CA GLN A 603 -11.45 -21.24 -17.27
C GLN A 603 -10.96 -22.20 -16.19
N ASN A 604 -11.81 -22.51 -15.21
CA ASN A 604 -11.50 -23.54 -14.22
C ASN A 604 -11.58 -24.91 -14.89
N LEU A 605 -10.53 -25.72 -14.76
CA LEU A 605 -10.53 -27.06 -15.34
C LEU A 605 -11.32 -28.09 -14.51
N GLY A 606 -11.71 -27.73 -13.28
CA GLY A 606 -12.13 -28.73 -12.29
C GLY A 606 -10.94 -29.61 -11.89
N THR A 607 -10.85 -29.99 -10.62
CA THR A 607 -9.71 -30.73 -10.07
C THR A 607 -9.41 -32.04 -10.84
N PRO A 608 -8.16 -32.32 -11.22
CA PRO A 608 -7.65 -33.68 -11.20
C PRO A 608 -7.27 -34.02 -9.75
N VAL A 609 -8.15 -34.74 -9.05
CA VAL A 609 -7.95 -35.61 -7.86
C VAL A 609 -6.76 -35.34 -6.91
N ASN A 610 -7.10 -34.81 -5.72
CA ASN A 610 -6.51 -34.92 -4.35
C ASN A 610 -4.99 -34.74 -4.11
N PRO A 611 -4.58 -34.01 -3.04
CA PRO A 611 -5.13 -34.14 -1.69
C PRO A 611 -6.27 -33.16 -1.41
N GLU A 612 -7.06 -33.46 -0.39
CA GLU A 612 -8.20 -32.64 0.02
C GLU A 612 -7.74 -31.19 0.11
N LEU A 613 -8.44 -30.29 -0.60
CA LEU A 613 -8.32 -28.87 -0.35
C LEU A 613 -8.42 -28.70 1.18
N PRO A 614 -7.49 -27.99 1.84
CA PRO A 614 -7.61 -27.75 3.27
C PRO A 614 -9.03 -27.28 3.51
N SER A 615 -9.73 -27.94 4.46
CA SER A 615 -11.09 -27.57 4.81
C SER A 615 -11.12 -26.05 4.90
N PRO A 616 -11.98 -25.35 4.11
CA PRO A 616 -12.13 -23.92 4.32
C PRO A 616 -12.37 -23.72 5.82
N TYR A 617 -11.71 -22.70 6.40
CA TYR A 617 -11.97 -22.34 7.78
C TYR A 617 -13.49 -22.39 7.98
N PRO A 618 -13.98 -23.16 8.97
CA PRO A 618 -15.40 -23.44 9.06
C PRO A 618 -16.14 -22.11 9.05
N THR A 619 -17.05 -21.94 8.07
CA THR A 619 -17.79 -20.69 7.93
C THR A 619 -18.45 -20.38 9.28
N PRO A 620 -18.15 -19.23 9.90
CA PRO A 620 -18.60 -18.99 11.27
C PRO A 620 -20.12 -19.11 11.37
N SER A 621 -20.59 -19.66 12.49
CA SER A 621 -21.98 -20.05 12.67
C SER A 621 -22.89 -18.84 12.63
N LEU A 622 -24.05 -18.94 11.97
CA LEU A 622 -25.08 -17.89 12.07
C LEU A 622 -25.83 -17.94 13.40
N THR A 623 -25.95 -19.13 14.00
CA THR A 623 -26.84 -19.42 15.14
C THR A 623 -26.13 -19.57 16.47
N ALA A 624 -24.80 -19.75 16.48
CA ALA A 624 -24.05 -19.86 17.73
C ALA A 624 -24.14 -18.56 18.55
N PRO A 625 -24.23 -18.64 19.89
CA PRO A 625 -24.27 -17.47 20.75
C PRO A 625 -22.90 -16.78 20.84
N CYS A 626 -22.92 -15.48 21.09
CA CYS A 626 -21.69 -14.73 21.37
C CYS A 626 -21.20 -14.97 22.80
N PRO A 627 -19.87 -14.90 23.05
CA PRO A 627 -19.32 -14.92 24.40
C PRO A 627 -19.87 -13.76 25.26
N PRO A 628 -19.83 -13.87 26.60
CA PRO A 628 -20.33 -12.83 27.49
C PRO A 628 -19.73 -11.45 27.21
N GLY A 629 -20.59 -10.44 27.07
CA GLY A 629 -20.17 -9.06 26.77
C GLY A 629 -19.87 -8.78 25.29
N TRP A 630 -20.06 -9.75 24.41
CA TRP A 630 -20.03 -9.58 22.96
C TRP A 630 -21.46 -9.60 22.39
N SER A 631 -21.68 -8.90 21.28
CA SER A 631 -22.99 -8.73 20.67
C SER A 631 -22.97 -9.02 19.17
N SER A 632 -24.10 -9.47 18.61
CA SER A 632 -24.29 -9.72 17.17
C SER A 632 -25.76 -9.68 16.82
N ASP A 633 -26.08 -9.47 15.54
CA ASP A 633 -27.39 -9.76 14.96
C ASP A 633 -27.51 -11.26 14.56
N SER A 634 -28.75 -11.72 14.37
CA SER A 634 -29.12 -13.01 13.77
C SER A 634 -28.61 -13.21 12.34
N LYS A 635 -28.38 -12.13 11.59
CA LYS A 635 -27.91 -12.15 10.19
C LYS A 635 -26.38 -12.13 10.07
N LEU A 636 -25.67 -11.84 11.16
CA LEU A 636 -24.23 -11.70 11.17
C LEU A 636 -23.56 -12.98 11.69
N ARG A 637 -22.39 -13.29 11.14
CA ARG A 637 -21.58 -14.47 11.49
C ARG A 637 -20.49 -14.19 12.53
N HIS A 638 -20.38 -12.95 12.99
CA HIS A 638 -19.36 -12.50 13.90
C HIS A 638 -19.98 -11.78 15.09
N CYS A 639 -19.26 -11.79 16.21
CA CYS A 639 -19.56 -11.07 17.42
C CYS A 639 -18.64 -9.85 17.53
N TYR A 640 -19.19 -8.76 18.05
CA TYR A 640 -18.52 -7.46 18.15
C TYR A 640 -18.52 -6.97 19.58
N LYS A 641 -17.43 -6.31 19.97
CA LYS A 641 -17.28 -5.69 21.28
C LYS A 641 -16.53 -4.37 21.19
N VAL A 642 -17.12 -3.35 21.80
CA VAL A 642 -16.56 -1.99 21.87
C VAL A 642 -15.80 -1.84 23.19
N PHE A 643 -14.56 -1.38 23.10
CA PHE A 643 -13.68 -1.07 24.21
C PHE A 643 -13.50 0.44 24.27
N ASN A 644 -13.92 1.05 25.38
CA ASN A 644 -13.93 2.51 25.53
C ASN A 644 -13.28 2.97 26.83
N PHE A 645 -12.75 4.19 26.80
CA PHE A 645 -12.05 4.80 27.92
C PHE A 645 -12.90 4.87 29.20
N GLU A 646 -14.20 5.15 29.11
CA GLU A 646 -15.07 5.24 30.28
C GLU A 646 -15.05 3.96 31.13
N LYS A 647 -14.94 2.79 30.48
CA LYS A 647 -14.90 1.49 31.16
C LYS A 647 -13.50 1.02 31.52
N LEU A 648 -12.50 1.33 30.68
CA LEU A 648 -11.16 0.76 30.79
C LEU A 648 -10.14 1.71 31.40
N GLN A 649 -10.43 3.01 31.42
CA GLN A 649 -9.50 4.08 31.80
C GLN A 649 -8.18 4.03 31.02
N GLU A 650 -8.21 3.49 29.81
CA GLU A 650 -7.05 3.30 28.94
C GLU A 650 -7.47 3.47 27.47
N LYS A 651 -6.59 4.07 26.67
CA LYS A 651 -6.67 4.14 25.20
C LYS A 651 -5.41 3.51 24.62
N LYS A 652 -5.49 2.97 23.41
CA LYS A 652 -4.37 2.24 22.79
C LYS A 652 -4.02 2.79 21.41
N THR A 653 -2.74 2.64 21.04
CA THR A 653 -2.29 2.79 19.65
C THR A 653 -2.97 1.74 18.76
N TRP A 654 -2.91 1.91 17.45
CA TRP A 654 -3.55 0.94 16.55
C TRP A 654 -2.97 -0.47 16.73
N ILE A 655 -1.64 -0.60 16.86
CA ILE A 655 -0.97 -1.89 17.01
C ILE A 655 -1.27 -2.53 18.37
N ALA A 656 -1.23 -1.77 19.47
CA ALA A 656 -1.58 -2.29 20.78
C ALA A 656 -3.06 -2.70 20.86
N ALA A 657 -3.97 -1.99 20.18
CA ALA A 657 -5.37 -2.39 20.09
C ALA A 657 -5.56 -3.68 19.29
N GLN A 658 -4.81 -3.85 18.20
CA GLN A 658 -4.79 -5.06 17.38
C GLN A 658 -4.29 -6.28 18.17
N GLU A 659 -3.19 -6.14 18.90
CA GLU A 659 -2.67 -7.21 19.76
C GLU A 659 -3.62 -7.56 20.89
N PHE A 660 -4.21 -6.55 21.53
CA PHE A 660 -5.23 -6.76 22.54
C PHE A 660 -6.42 -7.57 22.00
N CYS A 661 -6.88 -7.29 20.77
CA CYS A 661 -7.91 -8.12 20.15
C CYS A 661 -7.39 -9.56 19.89
N ARG A 662 -6.15 -9.72 19.42
CA ARG A 662 -5.53 -11.04 19.18
C ARG A 662 -5.42 -11.89 20.45
N GLU A 663 -5.08 -11.29 21.59
CA GLU A 663 -5.05 -11.96 22.90
C GLU A 663 -6.44 -12.50 23.32
N LEU A 664 -7.51 -11.88 22.84
CA LEU A 664 -8.89 -12.33 23.05
C LEU A 664 -9.35 -13.37 22.00
N GLY A 665 -8.46 -13.82 21.11
CA GLY A 665 -8.80 -14.66 19.96
C GLY A 665 -9.57 -13.93 18.85
N ALA A 666 -9.64 -12.60 18.92
CA ALA A 666 -10.35 -11.73 18.00
C ALA A 666 -9.38 -10.94 17.10
N GLN A 667 -9.92 -10.11 16.22
CA GLN A 667 -9.16 -9.13 15.42
C GLN A 667 -9.78 -7.74 15.61
N LEU A 668 -9.08 -6.66 15.25
CA LEU A 668 -9.76 -5.37 15.10
C LEU A 668 -10.89 -5.48 14.06
N LEU A 669 -11.91 -4.65 14.24
CA LEU A 669 -13.11 -4.66 13.41
C LEU A 669 -12.77 -4.57 11.91
N SER A 670 -13.17 -5.59 11.14
CA SER A 670 -13.29 -5.52 9.69
C SER A 670 -14.75 -5.37 9.28
N LEU A 671 -15.01 -4.56 8.25
CA LEU A 671 -16.36 -4.28 7.74
C LEU A 671 -16.45 -4.72 6.28
N GLY A 672 -17.21 -5.78 6.03
CA GLY A 672 -17.40 -6.38 4.70
C GLY A 672 -18.76 -6.06 4.07
N SER A 673 -19.72 -5.49 4.81
CA SER A 673 -21.04 -5.17 4.27
C SER A 673 -21.74 -4.00 4.96
N TYR A 674 -22.75 -3.46 4.29
CA TYR A 674 -23.62 -2.43 4.85
C TYR A 674 -24.37 -2.91 6.09
N GLU A 675 -24.81 -4.17 6.12
CA GLU A 675 -25.51 -4.74 7.29
C GLU A 675 -24.61 -4.81 8.53
N GLU A 676 -23.34 -5.14 8.34
CA GLU A 676 -22.34 -5.18 9.41
C GLU A 676 -22.07 -3.78 9.95
N GLU A 677 -21.83 -2.82 9.05
CA GLU A 677 -21.63 -1.42 9.41
C GLU A 677 -22.83 -0.84 10.15
N HIS A 678 -24.04 -1.08 9.66
CA HIS A 678 -25.27 -0.61 10.29
C HIS A 678 -25.47 -1.22 11.69
N PHE A 679 -25.10 -2.49 11.88
CA PHE A 679 -25.13 -3.11 13.20
C PHE A 679 -24.13 -2.45 14.17
N VAL A 680 -22.90 -2.18 13.72
CA VAL A 680 -21.88 -1.51 14.54
C VAL A 680 -22.33 -0.09 14.90
N ALA A 681 -22.84 0.68 13.94
CA ALA A 681 -23.39 2.01 14.17
C ALA A 681 -24.51 1.99 15.22
N ASN A 682 -25.48 1.09 15.10
CA ASN A 682 -26.56 0.94 16.08
C ASN A 682 -26.03 0.53 17.46
N THR A 683 -24.96 -0.27 17.51
CA THR A 683 -24.33 -0.67 18.77
C THR A 683 -23.65 0.51 19.45
N LEU A 684 -22.94 1.34 18.69
CA LEU A 684 -22.31 2.56 19.19
C LEU A 684 -23.36 3.56 19.70
N ASN A 685 -24.42 3.81 18.92
CA ASN A 685 -25.52 4.70 19.33
C ASN A 685 -26.23 4.21 20.60
N LYS A 686 -26.34 2.90 20.81
CA LYS A 686 -26.89 2.35 22.08
C LYS A 686 -25.97 2.59 23.28
N ILE A 687 -24.66 2.61 23.08
CA ILE A 687 -23.68 2.80 24.15
C ILE A 687 -23.56 4.28 24.51
N PHE A 688 -23.50 5.16 23.50
CA PHE A 688 -23.19 6.58 23.67
C PHE A 688 -24.42 7.51 23.51
N GLY A 689 -25.59 6.98 23.18
CA GLY A 689 -26.83 7.73 22.94
C GLY A 689 -27.10 8.00 21.45
N GLU A 690 -28.37 8.19 21.09
CA GLU A 690 -28.77 8.72 19.79
C GLU A 690 -28.82 10.26 19.88
N SER A 691 -27.92 10.94 19.17
CA SER A 691 -27.96 12.37 18.78
C SER A 691 -27.75 13.47 19.83
N GLU A 692 -26.62 14.20 19.72
CA GLU A 692 -26.53 15.61 19.26
C GLU A 692 -25.10 15.84 18.70
N PRO A 693 -24.92 16.46 17.50
CA PRO A 693 -23.59 16.62 16.87
C PRO A 693 -22.55 17.31 17.75
N GLU A 694 -22.98 18.21 18.64
CA GLU A 694 -22.13 19.01 19.53
C GLU A 694 -21.55 18.21 20.71
N VAL A 695 -22.13 17.04 21.06
CA VAL A 695 -21.67 16.18 22.18
C VAL A 695 -20.77 15.03 21.70
N HIS A 696 -20.92 14.61 20.44
CA HIS A 696 -20.13 13.52 19.85
C HIS A 696 -18.88 13.99 19.11
N GLU A 697 -18.56 15.29 19.12
CA GLU A 697 -17.33 15.80 18.52
C GLU A 697 -16.13 15.06 19.13
N GLN A 698 -15.45 14.24 18.31
CA GLN A 698 -14.16 13.58 18.58
C GLN A 698 -14.18 12.19 19.24
N HIS A 699 -15.28 11.43 19.16
CA HIS A 699 -15.26 10.00 19.49
C HIS A 699 -14.87 9.14 18.28
N TRP A 700 -13.63 8.69 18.26
CA TRP A 700 -13.05 7.85 17.20
C TRP A 700 -12.68 6.46 17.72
N PHE A 701 -12.96 5.45 16.91
CA PHE A 701 -12.69 4.06 17.23
C PHE A 701 -11.74 3.42 16.22
N TRP A 702 -10.69 2.75 16.69
CA TRP A 702 -9.83 1.95 15.83
C TRP A 702 -10.61 0.80 15.17
N ILE A 703 -10.39 0.67 13.87
CA ILE A 703 -10.81 -0.48 13.05
C ILE A 703 -9.57 -1.12 12.40
N GLY A 704 -9.70 -2.35 11.89
CA GLY A 704 -8.57 -3.13 11.39
C GLY A 704 -7.98 -2.67 10.05
N LEU A 705 -8.54 -1.64 9.43
CA LEU A 705 -8.10 -1.16 8.11
C LEU A 705 -6.83 -0.32 8.26
N ASN A 706 -5.79 -0.66 7.50
CA ASN A 706 -4.51 0.04 7.54
C ASN A 706 -3.73 -0.10 6.21
N ARG A 707 -2.69 0.71 6.04
CA ARG A 707 -1.72 0.67 4.92
C ARG A 707 -0.29 0.91 5.42
N ARG A 708 0.03 0.36 6.59
CA ARG A 708 1.32 0.54 7.28
C ARG A 708 2.47 -0.10 6.49
N ASP A 709 2.24 -1.32 6.01
CA ASP A 709 3.21 -2.13 5.27
C ASP A 709 3.60 -1.48 3.92
N PRO A 710 4.89 -1.14 3.71
CA PRO A 710 5.37 -0.56 2.46
C PRO A 710 5.26 -1.50 1.25
N THR A 711 5.27 -2.82 1.45
CA THR A 711 5.13 -3.82 0.36
C THR A 711 3.69 -3.92 -0.16
N GLY A 712 2.75 -3.28 0.53
CA GLY A 712 1.35 -3.20 0.12
C GLY A 712 1.05 -2.16 -0.96
N ASP A 713 2.06 -1.52 -1.57
CA ASP A 713 1.91 -0.51 -2.63
C ASP A 713 0.93 0.62 -2.28
N ARG A 714 0.89 1.02 -0.99
CA ARG A 714 -0.01 2.04 -0.41
C ARG A 714 -1.51 1.67 -0.46
N SER A 715 -1.84 0.40 -0.72
CA SER A 715 -3.21 -0.13 -0.68
C SER A 715 -3.71 -0.34 0.75
N TRP A 716 -5.00 -0.10 0.98
CA TRP A 716 -5.65 -0.41 2.26
C TRP A 716 -5.92 -1.91 2.39
N ARG A 717 -5.64 -2.47 3.57
CA ARG A 717 -5.81 -3.89 3.90
C ARG A 717 -6.40 -4.06 5.29
N TRP A 718 -7.28 -5.03 5.46
CA TRP A 718 -7.78 -5.41 6.78
C TRP A 718 -6.74 -6.26 7.52
N SER A 719 -6.62 -6.04 8.83
CA SER A 719 -5.67 -6.76 9.69
C SER A 719 -5.99 -8.25 9.85
N ASP A 720 -7.22 -8.67 9.55
CA ASP A 720 -7.66 -10.06 9.58
C ASP A 720 -7.49 -10.79 8.24
N GLY A 721 -6.91 -10.13 7.23
CA GLY A 721 -6.71 -10.69 5.89
C GLY A 721 -7.94 -10.65 4.97
N MET A 722 -9.07 -10.10 5.42
CA MET A 722 -10.23 -9.88 4.55
C MET A 722 -9.86 -8.97 3.37
N GLY A 723 -10.36 -9.30 2.16
CA GLY A 723 -10.19 -8.43 1.01
C GLY A 723 -10.85 -7.06 1.24
N PHE A 724 -10.20 -5.98 0.78
CA PHE A 724 -10.75 -4.63 0.91
C PHE A 724 -11.73 -4.32 -0.25
N PHE A 725 -12.98 -4.78 -0.15
CA PHE A 725 -13.96 -4.65 -1.25
C PHE A 725 -15.19 -3.79 -0.91
N TYR A 726 -15.39 -3.47 0.38
CA TYR A 726 -16.42 -2.56 0.89
C TYR A 726 -15.77 -1.30 1.47
N ARG A 727 -16.42 -0.14 1.29
CA ARG A 727 -15.86 1.14 1.76
C ARG A 727 -16.90 2.14 2.25
N ASN A 728 -16.51 2.91 3.26
CA ASN A 728 -17.26 4.07 3.73
C ASN A 728 -16.37 5.22 4.24
N PHE A 729 -15.24 5.49 3.55
CA PHE A 729 -14.38 6.63 3.88
C PHE A 729 -15.12 7.97 3.78
N ASP A 730 -14.89 8.85 4.76
CA ASP A 730 -15.20 10.27 4.65
C ASP A 730 -14.30 10.92 3.59
N ARG A 731 -14.87 11.87 2.86
CA ARG A 731 -14.25 12.55 1.72
C ARG A 731 -13.84 13.98 2.07
N SER A 732 -13.81 14.34 3.34
CA SER A 732 -13.70 15.74 3.77
C SER A 732 -12.25 16.23 3.92
N ASN A 733 -11.31 15.35 4.29
CA ASN A 733 -9.94 15.67 4.69
C ASN A 733 -8.91 14.80 3.97
N TYR A 734 -8.07 15.40 3.12
CA TYR A 734 -6.99 14.74 2.37
C TYR A 734 -5.59 15.18 2.77
N ASP A 735 -5.46 16.23 3.59
CA ASP A 735 -4.17 16.63 4.15
C ASP A 735 -3.61 15.46 4.96
N ASP A 736 -2.36 15.08 4.66
CA ASP A 736 -1.55 14.08 5.35
C ASP A 736 -1.93 12.60 5.14
N ASP A 737 -2.76 12.27 4.15
CA ASP A 737 -3.09 10.87 3.87
C ASP A 737 -1.84 10.01 3.65
N ASP A 738 -0.78 10.56 3.05
CA ASP A 738 0.47 9.85 2.80
C ASP A 738 1.22 9.39 4.09
N ILE A 739 0.91 10.00 5.25
CA ILE A 739 1.44 9.61 6.57
C ILE A 739 0.41 8.97 7.50
N ARG A 740 -0.90 9.21 7.29
CA ARG A 740 -1.99 8.58 8.05
C ARG A 740 -2.28 7.18 7.50
N THR A 741 -1.64 6.18 8.10
CA THR A 741 -1.68 4.80 7.61
C THR A 741 -2.66 3.88 8.33
N CYS A 742 -3.39 4.38 9.33
CA CYS A 742 -4.43 3.63 10.04
C CYS A 742 -5.79 4.31 9.88
N VAL A 743 -6.88 3.60 10.20
CA VAL A 743 -8.24 4.11 9.98
C VAL A 743 -9.05 4.05 11.25
N VAL A 744 -9.82 5.12 11.47
CA VAL A 744 -10.81 5.20 12.54
C VAL A 744 -12.22 5.20 11.98
N LEU A 745 -13.17 4.67 12.75
CA LEU A 745 -14.59 4.91 12.58
C LEU A 745 -14.99 6.14 13.41
N ASP A 746 -15.57 7.14 12.76
CA ASP A 746 -16.07 8.35 13.41
C ASP A 746 -17.49 8.16 13.91
N LEU A 747 -17.74 8.41 15.20
CA LEU A 747 -19.08 8.24 15.76
C LEU A 747 -20.10 9.22 15.20
N ALA A 748 -19.67 10.46 14.90
CA ALA A 748 -20.57 11.52 14.47
C ALA A 748 -21.08 11.30 13.03
N SER A 749 -20.17 10.99 12.11
CA SER A 749 -20.51 10.75 10.70
C SER A 749 -20.80 9.28 10.38
N LEU A 750 -20.37 8.35 11.23
CA LEU A 750 -20.31 6.92 10.96
C LEU A 750 -19.49 6.58 9.70
N GLN A 751 -18.59 7.47 9.31
CA GLN A 751 -17.67 7.29 8.18
C GLN A 751 -16.26 6.96 8.67
N TRP A 752 -15.44 6.46 7.76
CA TRP A 752 -14.06 6.06 8.07
C TRP A 752 -13.10 7.19 7.74
N MET A 753 -12.11 7.44 8.60
CA MET A 753 -11.14 8.51 8.36
C MET A 753 -9.71 7.99 8.57
N PRO A 754 -8.75 8.35 7.68
CA PRO A 754 -7.34 8.10 7.93
C PRO A 754 -6.87 8.83 9.19
N MET A 755 -6.02 8.16 9.99
CA MET A 755 -5.47 8.63 11.24
C MET A 755 -4.01 8.16 11.40
N GLN A 756 -3.22 8.90 12.18
CA GLN A 756 -1.87 8.48 12.59
C GLN A 756 -1.99 7.28 13.55
N CYS A 757 -1.26 6.21 13.27
CA CYS A 757 -1.39 4.93 13.98
C CYS A 757 -1.00 5.03 15.47
N GLU A 758 -0.20 6.03 15.81
CA GLU A 758 0.34 6.33 17.12
C GLU A 758 -0.68 7.04 18.02
N ALA A 759 -1.81 7.49 17.46
CA ALA A 759 -2.90 8.07 18.24
C ALA A 759 -3.48 7.05 19.22
N GLN A 760 -3.73 7.47 20.46
CA GLN A 760 -4.37 6.63 21.46
C GLN A 760 -5.88 6.82 21.42
N LEU A 761 -6.61 5.79 21.00
CA LEU A 761 -8.06 5.83 20.80
C LEU A 761 -8.77 4.63 21.45
N ASP A 762 -10.11 4.72 21.47
CA ASP A 762 -10.99 3.59 21.75
C ASP A 762 -10.96 2.61 20.55
N TRP A 763 -11.42 1.37 20.72
CA TRP A 763 -11.32 0.36 19.64
C TRP A 763 -12.47 -0.65 19.65
N ILE A 764 -12.64 -1.34 18.52
CA ILE A 764 -13.67 -2.36 18.34
C ILE A 764 -13.01 -3.66 17.90
N CYS A 765 -13.28 -4.76 18.62
CA CYS A 765 -12.85 -6.09 18.22
C CYS A 765 -14.00 -6.87 17.56
N LYS A 766 -13.64 -7.78 16.66
CA LYS A 766 -14.52 -8.70 15.93
C LYS A 766 -14.02 -10.14 16.09
N LEU A 767 -14.94 -11.06 16.38
CA LEU A 767 -14.68 -12.47 16.66
C LEU A 767 -15.65 -13.35 15.85
N PRO A 768 -15.24 -14.48 15.23
CA PRO A 768 -16.18 -15.42 14.61
C PRO A 768 -17.13 -16.04 15.65
N LYS A 769 -18.38 -16.30 15.25
CA LYS A 769 -19.33 -17.08 16.06
C LYS A 769 -19.01 -18.58 15.99
N GLY A 770 -18.90 -19.21 17.15
CA GLY A 770 -18.66 -20.65 17.29
C GLY A 770 -17.26 -20.88 17.80
#